data_AF-A0A364L5W2-F1
#
_entry.id   AF-A0A364L5W2-F1
#
_cell.length_a   1.000
_cell.length_b   1.000
_cell.length_c   1.000
_cell.angle_alpha   90.00
_cell.angle_beta   90.00
_cell.angle_gamma   90.00
#
_symmetry.space_group_name_H-M   'P 1'
#
loop_
_entity.id
_entity.type
_entity.pdbx_description
1 polymer ?
#
loop_
_entity_poly.entity_id
_entity_poly.type
_entity_poly.pdbx_seq_one_letter_code
_entity_poly.pdbx_strand_id
1 'polypeptide(L)'
;MRYTTLATGALALISSTTVLAQTASTTLPTAASTSTSQAASQLDTLSQYAYNVSTDGVDNSTTNKRSGCSLSNLKIRREWSTFSTKQKKAYINAVLCLQSKPSKTPSDLVPGAKTRYDDFVATHINQTLEIHYTGTFLAWHRYFTWEFEQTLINECGYTGTIPYWNWPAAANSLETYPVFDGSDTSMSGNGVPRGPNDTDSDIVLSLAGYADIYLPLGTGGGCVTSGPFVNYTVNLGPVALALPGGESAAAANPLDYNPRCLKRDLTTALIQQYANFTSVVSLILNNADVADFQLAMQGVPGSGAIGVHGGGHYSMGGDPGRDVFVSPGDPAFWLHHGMIDRVWWIWQNLDLAQRQNAISGTGTFLNYPPSANTTLDTLKNNPEVMKMYISELYVYPIKSLQPTKLQEATVTRHGILYDRCFMLLKVETATGNDDHNSGIETERTKPTLRNMHVPHFPQMSLFFTDLVLPDDDEQQEKKIIVTYQEPPVSENKPRRTLVVPLEPDVDGLEKIPVTMHQSPMMGYVMGKKYNDWFSECFGFQVVLTYTGMNRRRVLGSMNPNIARQSDQRGGWLSTLTSYVPLLGAGTTQERDEEILTFADCASYMVVNEKSVKDVASRFQAGEGRVEVTRFRPNVVVGGAENAWEEDFWSELSVATDDDSQDVQLILTSNCIRCRSLDVDFETGDFHKTDDGIIYKKLNKDRRVDKGAIYKPVFGRYGFLKDDVVAKVRVGDAVTISKKAEERTVFDWPGL
;
A
#
# COMPACT_ATOMS: atom_id res chain seq x y z
N MET A 1 -53.94 48.60 -11.17
CA MET A 1 -53.33 47.94 -12.33
C MET A 1 -52.05 48.67 -12.69
N ARG A 2 -50.97 47.89 -12.75
CA ARG A 2 -49.58 48.11 -13.18
C ARG A 2 -49.22 49.46 -13.84
N TYR A 3 -48.26 50.16 -13.24
CA TYR A 3 -47.39 51.12 -13.92
C TYR A 3 -46.00 50.49 -14.11
N THR A 4 -45.61 50.36 -15.36
CA THR A 4 -44.23 50.10 -15.82
C THR A 4 -43.50 51.42 -15.97
N THR A 5 -42.34 51.56 -15.31
CA THR A 5 -41.38 52.61 -15.65
C THR A 5 -39.97 52.05 -15.57
N LEU A 6 -39.26 52.12 -16.70
CA LEU A 6 -37.82 51.89 -16.82
C LEU A 6 -37.05 52.92 -15.97
N ALA A 7 -36.01 52.47 -15.27
CA ALA A 7 -35.00 53.34 -14.69
C ALA A 7 -33.61 52.88 -15.12
N THR A 8 -33.00 53.70 -15.97
CA THR A 8 -31.62 53.69 -16.44
C THR A 8 -30.63 53.94 -15.30
N GLY A 9 -29.43 53.35 -15.44
CA GLY A 9 -28.38 53.37 -14.44
C GLY A 9 -27.77 54.75 -14.18
N ALA A 10 -27.24 54.88 -12.96
CA ALA A 10 -26.29 55.91 -12.58
C ALA A 10 -25.09 55.21 -11.94
N LEU A 11 -23.95 55.24 -12.63
CA LEU A 11 -22.64 54.99 -12.03
C LEU A 11 -22.35 56.14 -11.07
N ALA A 12 -22.25 55.85 -9.77
CA ALA A 12 -21.64 56.74 -8.80
C ALA A 12 -20.22 56.23 -8.49
N LEU A 13 -19.24 56.92 -9.07
CA LEU A 13 -17.84 56.88 -8.65
C LEU A 13 -17.76 57.31 -7.18
N ILE A 14 -17.36 56.40 -6.30
CA ILE A 14 -16.88 56.76 -4.97
C ILE A 14 -15.36 56.59 -4.97
N SER A 15 -14.72 57.74 -4.83
CA SER A 15 -13.31 58.04 -4.70
C SER A 15 -12.56 57.11 -3.76
N SER A 16 -11.40 56.68 -4.24
CA SER A 16 -10.31 56.04 -3.51
C SER A 16 -9.88 56.92 -2.33
N THR A 17 -10.39 56.65 -1.14
CA THR A 17 -9.74 57.08 0.09
C THR A 17 -8.68 56.03 0.40
N THR A 18 -7.42 56.41 0.18
CA THR A 18 -6.26 55.76 0.80
C THR A 18 -6.45 55.83 2.31
N VAL A 19 -7.09 54.82 2.90
CA VAL A 19 -6.86 54.51 4.30
C VAL A 19 -5.46 53.95 4.35
N LEU A 20 -4.49 54.84 4.63
CA LEU A 20 -3.21 54.44 5.20
C LEU A 20 -3.55 53.46 6.31
N ALA A 21 -3.19 52.19 6.12
CA ALA A 21 -3.22 51.19 7.16
C ALA A 21 -2.38 51.75 8.31
N GLN A 22 -3.05 52.28 9.33
CA GLN A 22 -2.46 52.35 10.65
C GLN A 22 -2.32 50.90 11.08
N THR A 23 -1.17 50.30 10.74
CA THR A 23 -0.64 49.16 11.46
C THR A 23 -0.35 49.67 12.87
N ALA A 24 -1.37 49.64 13.73
CA ALA A 24 -1.13 49.66 15.15
C ALA A 24 -0.18 48.49 15.41
N SER A 25 1.06 48.81 15.75
CA SER A 25 2.06 47.84 16.19
C SER A 25 1.54 47.24 17.49
N THR A 26 0.64 46.26 17.40
CA THR A 26 0.22 45.44 18.53
C THR A 26 1.44 44.68 19.00
N THR A 27 2.09 45.16 20.07
CA THR A 27 3.14 44.42 20.76
C THR A 27 2.57 43.08 21.18
N LEU A 28 3.13 42.00 20.62
CA LEU A 28 2.73 40.65 20.96
C LEU A 28 3.11 40.34 22.41
N PRO A 29 2.29 39.54 23.12
CA PRO A 29 2.68 39.06 24.44
C PRO A 29 3.93 38.16 24.31
N THR A 30 4.93 38.41 25.14
CA THR A 30 6.19 37.63 25.17
C THR A 30 6.26 36.66 26.34
N ALA A 31 5.30 36.69 27.26
CA ALA A 31 5.19 35.77 28.39
C ALA A 31 3.72 35.39 28.62
N ALA A 32 3.48 34.12 28.93
CA ALA A 32 2.15 33.62 29.23
C ALA A 32 1.66 34.13 30.59
N SER A 33 0.42 34.66 30.62
CA SER A 33 -0.21 35.06 31.88
C SER A 33 -0.72 33.84 32.66
N THR A 34 -0.58 33.89 33.98
CA THR A 34 -1.21 32.93 34.90
C THR A 34 -2.66 33.29 35.21
N SER A 35 -3.14 34.46 34.77
CA SER A 35 -4.55 34.86 34.88
C SER A 35 -5.34 34.37 33.67
N THR A 36 -6.38 33.58 33.90
CA THR A 36 -7.24 33.01 32.84
C THR A 36 -7.81 34.07 31.91
N SER A 37 -8.28 35.22 32.42
CA SER A 37 -8.87 36.28 31.60
C SER A 37 -7.84 37.01 30.74
N GLN A 38 -6.64 37.23 31.27
CA GLN A 38 -5.54 37.80 30.50
C GLN A 38 -5.02 36.80 29.46
N ALA A 39 -4.88 35.53 29.82
CA ALA A 39 -4.49 34.48 28.88
C ALA A 39 -5.51 34.33 27.73
N ALA A 40 -6.81 34.46 28.01
CA ALA A 40 -7.83 34.52 26.95
C ALA A 40 -7.57 35.68 25.97
N SER A 41 -7.34 36.89 26.48
CA SER A 41 -7.00 38.06 25.65
C SER A 41 -5.67 37.89 24.89
N GLN A 42 -4.67 37.24 25.50
CA GLN A 42 -3.42 36.90 24.83
C GLN A 42 -3.64 35.93 23.67
N LEU A 43 -4.45 34.88 23.86
CA LEU A 43 -4.77 33.91 22.81
C LEU A 43 -5.50 34.58 21.64
N ASP A 44 -6.42 35.50 21.90
CA ASP A 44 -7.10 36.28 20.86
C ASP A 44 -6.13 37.16 20.08
N THR A 45 -5.22 37.85 20.78
CA THR A 45 -4.18 38.69 20.17
C THR A 45 -3.25 37.88 19.27
N LEU A 46 -2.77 36.73 19.76
CA LEU A 46 -1.91 35.81 19.00
C LEU A 46 -2.63 35.22 17.79
N SER A 47 -3.90 34.87 17.94
CA SER A 47 -4.74 34.37 16.84
C SER A 47 -4.95 35.42 15.76
N GLN A 48 -5.23 36.67 16.15
CA GLN A 48 -5.42 37.77 15.21
C GLN A 48 -4.13 38.10 14.46
N TYR A 49 -2.99 38.10 15.16
CA TYR A 49 -1.70 38.28 14.51
C TYR A 49 -1.41 37.18 13.48
N ALA A 50 -1.59 35.91 13.86
CA ALA A 50 -1.41 34.79 12.96
C ALA A 50 -2.34 34.87 11.73
N TYR A 51 -3.59 35.32 11.93
CA TYR A 51 -4.54 35.55 10.85
C TYR A 51 -4.02 36.59 9.86
N ASN A 52 -3.59 37.75 10.36
CA ASN A 52 -3.03 38.83 9.52
C ASN A 52 -1.80 38.36 8.75
N VAL A 53 -0.86 37.69 9.42
CA VAL A 53 0.35 37.14 8.76
C VAL A 53 -0.02 36.18 7.63
N SER A 54 -1.00 35.30 7.86
CA SER A 54 -1.47 34.35 6.85
C SER A 54 -2.17 35.04 5.67
N THR A 55 -3.06 36.02 5.93
CA THR A 55 -3.77 36.74 4.85
C THR A 55 -2.83 37.63 4.06
N ASP A 56 -1.93 38.34 4.73
CA ASP A 56 -0.95 39.23 4.08
C ASP A 56 0.07 38.42 3.27
N GLY A 57 0.44 37.22 3.73
CA GLY A 57 1.31 36.30 3.01
C GLY A 57 0.66 35.77 1.73
N VAL A 58 -0.65 35.52 1.74
CA VAL A 58 -1.41 35.13 0.55
C VAL A 58 -1.56 36.32 -0.42
N ASP A 59 -1.84 37.52 0.08
CA ASP A 59 -2.02 38.74 -0.72
C ASP A 59 -0.74 39.23 -1.39
N ASN A 60 0.39 39.23 -0.66
CA ASN A 60 1.70 39.69 -1.15
C ASN A 60 2.43 38.67 -2.04
N SER A 61 1.85 37.50 -2.30
CA SER A 61 2.46 36.45 -3.11
C SER A 61 2.49 36.80 -4.62
N THR A 62 3.41 37.69 -4.99
CA THR A 62 4.05 37.70 -6.32
C THR A 62 5.02 36.52 -6.49
N THR A 63 5.27 35.76 -5.41
CA THR A 63 6.10 34.56 -5.37
C THR A 63 5.25 33.29 -5.54
N ASN A 64 5.39 32.68 -6.73
CA ASN A 64 4.80 31.43 -7.21
C ASN A 64 3.35 31.47 -7.71
N LYS A 65 3.18 31.87 -8.98
CA LYS A 65 2.06 31.48 -9.87
C LYS A 65 1.83 29.95 -10.01
N ARG A 66 2.51 29.10 -9.22
CA ARG A 66 2.40 27.64 -9.18
C ARG A 66 1.58 27.10 -8.01
N SER A 67 1.38 27.84 -6.91
CA SER A 67 0.54 27.38 -5.80
C SER A 67 -0.89 27.85 -6.01
N GLY A 68 -1.83 26.93 -6.19
CA GLY A 68 -3.25 27.23 -6.42
C GLY A 68 -4.01 27.85 -5.24
N CYS A 69 -3.36 28.48 -4.25
CA CYS A 69 -3.98 29.13 -3.10
C CYS A 69 -4.00 30.66 -3.27
N SER A 70 -5.14 31.29 -3.02
CA SER A 70 -5.37 32.74 -3.10
C SER A 70 -6.40 33.17 -2.06
N LEU A 71 -6.51 34.49 -1.78
CA LEU A 71 -7.53 35.01 -0.88
C LEU A 71 -8.96 34.62 -1.31
N SER A 72 -9.20 34.46 -2.61
CA SER A 72 -10.51 34.09 -3.15
C SER A 72 -10.91 32.63 -2.91
N ASN A 73 -9.95 31.74 -2.64
CA ASN A 73 -10.23 30.32 -2.37
C ASN A 73 -9.77 29.87 -0.98
N LEU A 74 -9.29 30.80 -0.14
CA LEU A 74 -8.93 30.56 1.24
C LEU A 74 -10.17 30.12 2.04
N LYS A 75 -10.07 28.94 2.65
CA LYS A 75 -11.10 28.39 3.55
C LYS A 75 -10.79 28.76 4.99
N ILE A 76 -11.83 29.13 5.76
CA ILE A 76 -11.70 29.55 7.16
C ILE A 76 -12.31 28.50 8.09
N ARG A 77 -11.47 27.80 8.85
CA ARG A 77 -11.89 26.95 9.98
C ARG A 77 -12.34 27.83 11.14
N ARG A 78 -13.47 27.50 11.77
CA ARG A 78 -14.08 28.32 12.83
C ARG A 78 -14.43 27.47 14.05
N GLU A 79 -14.54 28.12 15.20
CA GLU A 79 -14.91 27.48 16.46
C GLU A 79 -16.37 26.98 16.40
N TRP A 80 -16.64 25.78 16.92
CA TRP A 80 -17.94 25.12 16.81
C TRP A 80 -19.13 25.93 17.33
N SER A 81 -19.00 26.62 18.47
CA SER A 81 -20.07 27.46 19.02
C SER A 81 -20.45 28.64 18.11
N THR A 82 -19.55 29.08 17.23
CA THR A 82 -19.83 30.15 16.24
C THR A 82 -20.64 29.67 15.03
N PHE A 83 -20.82 28.36 14.84
CA PHE A 83 -21.62 27.81 13.76
C PHE A 83 -23.11 28.02 14.05
N SER A 84 -23.88 28.42 13.02
CA SER A 84 -25.33 28.38 13.12
C SER A 84 -25.84 26.93 13.22
N THR A 85 -27.04 26.72 13.75
CA THR A 85 -27.70 25.40 13.81
C THR A 85 -27.67 24.68 12.45
N LYS A 86 -27.91 25.41 11.35
CA LYS A 86 -27.84 24.84 9.98
C LYS A 86 -26.44 24.37 9.63
N GLN A 87 -25.40 25.13 9.98
CA GLN A 87 -24.02 24.76 9.71
C GLN A 87 -23.58 23.56 10.56
N LYS A 88 -23.96 23.52 11.85
CA LYS A 88 -23.70 22.38 12.73
C LYS A 88 -24.33 21.10 12.18
N LYS A 89 -25.61 21.15 11.82
CA LYS A 89 -26.33 20.01 11.23
C LYS A 89 -25.73 19.58 9.89
N ALA A 90 -25.28 20.51 9.05
CA ALA A 90 -24.62 20.17 7.79
C ALA A 90 -23.32 19.37 8.00
N TYR A 91 -22.51 19.74 9.00
CA TYR A 91 -21.31 18.98 9.36
C TYR A 91 -21.66 17.60 9.94
N ILE A 92 -22.58 17.55 10.91
CA ILE A 92 -23.05 16.31 11.54
C ILE A 92 -23.57 15.33 10.49
N ASN A 93 -24.41 15.79 9.57
CA ASN A 93 -24.97 14.95 8.51
C ASN A 93 -23.90 14.40 7.57
N ALA A 94 -22.84 15.17 7.29
CA ALA A 94 -21.73 14.70 6.46
C ALA A 94 -20.92 13.60 7.18
N VAL A 95 -20.71 13.72 8.50
CA VAL A 95 -20.05 12.68 9.30
C VAL A 95 -20.90 11.41 9.35
N LEU A 96 -22.21 11.54 9.63
CA LEU A 96 -23.16 10.41 9.60
C LEU A 96 -23.22 9.74 8.23
N CYS A 97 -23.10 10.52 7.14
CA CYS A 97 -22.97 9.99 5.80
C CYS A 97 -21.73 9.10 5.63
N LEU A 98 -20.54 9.50 6.13
CA LEU A 98 -19.36 8.63 6.09
C LEU A 98 -19.51 7.37 6.95
N GLN A 99 -20.24 7.46 8.06
CA GLN A 99 -20.60 6.30 8.90
C GLN A 99 -21.65 5.38 8.26
N SER A 100 -22.18 5.72 7.07
CA SER A 100 -23.13 4.86 6.34
C SER A 100 -22.60 4.33 5.01
N LYS A 101 -21.59 5.00 4.43
CA LYS A 101 -20.96 4.54 3.18
C LYS A 101 -20.05 3.34 3.45
N PRO A 102 -19.96 2.36 2.54
CA PRO A 102 -19.12 1.18 2.73
C PRO A 102 -17.63 1.56 2.79
N SER A 103 -16.86 0.84 3.60
CA SER A 103 -15.41 0.96 3.66
C SER A 103 -14.75 0.71 2.29
N LYS A 104 -13.59 1.34 2.06
CA LYS A 104 -12.73 1.09 0.90
C LYS A 104 -11.53 0.20 1.26
N THR A 105 -11.18 0.09 2.53
CA THR A 105 -10.09 -0.79 2.97
C THR A 105 -10.46 -2.24 2.66
N PRO A 106 -9.56 -3.01 2.00
CA PRO A 106 -9.80 -4.42 1.75
C PRO A 106 -10.15 -5.20 3.03
N SER A 107 -11.19 -6.02 2.99
CA SER A 107 -11.71 -6.74 4.16
C SER A 107 -10.77 -7.81 4.71
N ASP A 108 -9.81 -8.26 3.89
CA ASP A 108 -8.71 -9.13 4.28
C ASP A 108 -7.62 -8.40 5.06
N LEU A 109 -7.48 -7.09 4.88
CA LEU A 109 -6.56 -6.25 5.67
C LEU A 109 -7.21 -5.78 6.97
N VAL A 110 -8.46 -5.32 6.91
CA VAL A 110 -9.19 -4.81 8.09
C VAL A 110 -10.62 -5.39 8.10
N PRO A 111 -10.81 -6.61 8.62
CA PRO A 111 -12.11 -7.29 8.63
C PRO A 111 -13.23 -6.51 9.35
N GLY A 112 -12.86 -5.71 10.35
CA GLY A 112 -13.76 -4.90 11.16
C GLY A 112 -14.24 -3.62 10.49
N ALA A 113 -13.58 -3.15 9.44
CA ALA A 113 -14.00 -1.92 8.76
C ALA A 113 -15.28 -2.16 7.96
N LYS A 114 -16.37 -1.48 8.32
CA LYS A 114 -17.67 -1.55 7.62
C LYS A 114 -18.01 -0.27 6.88
N THR A 115 -17.47 0.85 7.34
CA THR A 115 -17.84 2.18 6.87
C THR A 115 -16.64 2.98 6.36
N ARG A 116 -16.88 4.01 5.55
CA ARG A 116 -15.84 4.98 5.16
C ARG A 116 -15.21 5.66 6.37
N TYR A 117 -15.99 5.84 7.44
CA TYR A 117 -15.47 6.36 8.70
C TYR A 117 -14.46 5.38 9.34
N ASP A 118 -14.73 4.08 9.28
CA ASP A 118 -13.82 3.05 9.81
C ASP A 118 -12.49 3.02 9.08
N ASP A 119 -12.42 3.40 7.80
CA ASP A 119 -11.15 3.49 7.08
C ASP A 119 -10.19 4.52 7.73
N PHE A 120 -10.73 5.63 8.25
CA PHE A 120 -9.94 6.61 9.01
C PHE A 120 -9.54 6.07 10.39
N VAL A 121 -10.43 5.37 11.07
CA VAL A 121 -10.10 4.75 12.37
C VAL A 121 -9.01 3.67 12.17
N ALA A 122 -9.12 2.85 11.13
CA ALA A 122 -8.17 1.79 10.81
C ALA A 122 -6.78 2.33 10.48
N THR A 123 -6.68 3.38 9.66
CA THR A 123 -5.37 3.95 9.31
C THR A 123 -4.68 4.56 10.53
N HIS A 124 -5.44 5.17 11.44
CA HIS A 124 -4.91 5.70 12.68
C HIS A 124 -4.43 4.58 13.63
N ILE A 125 -5.21 3.50 13.80
CA ILE A 125 -4.79 2.31 14.55
C ILE A 125 -3.47 1.78 13.98
N ASN A 126 -3.40 1.59 12.66
CA ASN A 126 -2.25 1.00 11.99
C ASN A 126 -0.97 1.84 12.11
N GLN A 127 -1.09 3.17 12.14
CA GLN A 127 0.06 4.09 12.13
C GLN A 127 0.36 4.73 13.48
N THR A 128 -0.38 4.41 14.55
CA THR A 128 -0.30 5.14 15.84
C THR A 128 1.12 5.27 16.38
N LEU A 129 1.95 4.24 16.23
CA LEU A 129 3.35 4.22 16.71
C LEU A 129 4.34 4.99 15.80
N GLU A 130 3.88 5.50 14.66
CA GLU A 130 4.68 6.27 13.71
C GLU A 130 4.23 7.75 13.63
N ILE A 131 3.13 8.10 14.32
CA ILE A 131 2.46 9.40 14.22
C ILE A 131 2.28 10.11 15.56
N HIS A 132 2.67 9.49 16.69
CA HIS A 132 2.65 10.11 18.02
C HIS A 132 4.06 10.10 18.61
N TYR A 133 4.46 11.19 19.26
CA TYR A 133 5.83 11.41 19.74
C TYR A 133 6.90 11.23 18.65
N THR A 134 6.54 11.58 17.41
CA THR A 134 7.39 11.52 16.21
C THR A 134 7.59 12.90 15.61
N GLY A 135 8.51 13.03 14.66
CA GLY A 135 8.65 14.28 13.88
C GLY A 135 7.53 14.51 12.85
N THR A 136 6.67 13.52 12.64
CA THR A 136 5.52 13.59 11.73
C THR A 136 4.21 13.98 12.43
N PHE A 137 4.13 13.92 13.77
CA PHE A 137 2.90 14.08 14.55
C PHE A 137 2.00 15.24 14.08
N LEU A 138 2.52 16.46 14.11
CA LEU A 138 1.75 17.66 13.78
C LEU A 138 1.30 17.68 12.30
N ALA A 139 2.21 17.35 11.38
CA ALA A 139 1.95 17.38 9.94
C ALA A 139 1.00 16.25 9.50
N TRP A 140 1.18 15.05 10.03
CA TRP A 140 0.32 13.91 9.75
C TRP A 140 -1.12 14.19 10.20
N HIS A 141 -1.33 14.73 11.40
CA HIS A 141 -2.68 15.05 11.89
C HIS A 141 -3.31 16.25 11.15
N ARG A 142 -2.52 17.24 10.73
CA ARG A 142 -2.99 18.30 9.80
C ARG A 142 -3.48 17.70 8.49
N TYR A 143 -2.73 16.76 7.91
CA TYR A 143 -3.12 16.10 6.67
C TYR A 143 -4.32 15.16 6.86
N PHE A 144 -4.34 14.38 7.94
CA PHE A 144 -5.43 13.46 8.29
C PHE A 144 -6.76 14.19 8.47
N THR A 145 -6.76 15.32 9.18
CA THR A 145 -7.95 16.18 9.27
C THR A 145 -8.32 16.81 7.92
N TRP A 146 -7.34 17.24 7.13
CA TRP A 146 -7.62 17.79 5.79
C TRP A 146 -8.23 16.76 4.83
N GLU A 147 -7.75 15.51 4.84
CA GLU A 147 -8.30 14.41 4.04
C GLU A 147 -9.70 13.99 4.51
N PHE A 148 -9.95 14.00 5.83
CA PHE A 148 -11.30 13.82 6.35
C PHE A 148 -12.23 14.93 5.84
N GLU A 149 -11.79 16.19 5.88
CA GLU A 149 -12.53 17.33 5.31
C GLU A 149 -12.81 17.13 3.81
N GLN A 150 -11.80 16.73 3.03
CA GLN A 150 -12.00 16.49 1.59
C GLN A 150 -12.96 15.33 1.35
N THR A 151 -12.93 14.29 2.17
CA THR A 151 -13.82 13.14 2.05
C THR A 151 -15.26 13.52 2.39
N LEU A 152 -15.49 14.36 3.41
CA LEU A 152 -16.82 14.93 3.70
C LEU A 152 -17.35 15.73 2.51
N ILE A 153 -16.48 16.52 1.85
CA ILE A 153 -16.85 17.35 0.70
C ILE A 153 -17.18 16.47 -0.52
N ASN A 154 -16.24 15.60 -0.88
CA ASN A 154 -16.26 14.86 -2.15
C ASN A 154 -17.23 13.69 -2.13
N GLU A 155 -17.42 13.04 -0.98
CA GLU A 155 -18.28 11.85 -0.88
C GLU A 155 -19.65 12.16 -0.27
N CYS A 156 -19.75 13.17 0.59
CA CYS A 156 -20.96 13.50 1.35
C CYS A 156 -21.54 14.90 1.10
N GLY A 157 -21.01 15.63 0.11
CA GLY A 157 -21.56 16.91 -0.32
C GLY A 157 -21.44 18.04 0.71
N TYR A 158 -20.53 17.90 1.68
CA TYR A 158 -20.25 18.97 2.64
C TYR A 158 -19.63 20.17 1.91
N THR A 159 -20.00 21.39 2.31
CA THR A 159 -19.49 22.62 1.67
C THR A 159 -18.78 23.55 2.65
N GLY A 160 -18.75 23.17 3.94
CA GLY A 160 -18.04 23.90 4.97
C GLY A 160 -16.59 23.44 5.13
N THR A 161 -16.04 23.73 6.30
CA THR A 161 -14.71 23.32 6.76
C THR A 161 -14.84 22.51 8.03
N ILE A 162 -13.82 21.74 8.41
CA ILE A 162 -13.79 21.17 9.76
C ILE A 162 -13.88 22.29 10.81
N PRO A 163 -14.80 22.18 11.79
CA PRO A 163 -14.83 23.05 12.95
C PRO A 163 -13.75 22.66 13.96
N TYR A 164 -13.38 23.57 14.87
CA TYR A 164 -12.51 23.24 16.00
C TYR A 164 -13.22 23.40 17.35
N TRP A 165 -12.77 22.63 18.33
CA TRP A 165 -13.23 22.70 19.72
C TRP A 165 -12.25 23.54 20.55
N ASN A 166 -12.69 24.72 20.98
CA ASN A 166 -11.90 25.58 21.86
C ASN A 166 -11.93 25.08 23.31
N TRP A 167 -11.08 24.11 23.65
CA TRP A 167 -10.95 23.52 25.00
C TRP A 167 -11.06 24.52 26.16
N PRO A 168 -10.31 25.64 26.18
CA PRO A 168 -10.31 26.51 27.34
C PRO A 168 -11.65 27.22 27.56
N ALA A 169 -12.50 27.35 26.53
CA ALA A 169 -13.86 27.85 26.67
C ALA A 169 -14.82 26.80 27.29
N ALA A 170 -14.45 25.52 27.27
CA ALA A 170 -15.17 24.42 27.90
C ALA A 170 -14.73 24.15 29.36
N ALA A 171 -13.73 24.88 29.88
CA ALA A 171 -13.15 24.65 31.21
C ALA A 171 -14.14 24.85 32.38
N ASN A 172 -15.26 25.55 32.17
CA ASN A 172 -16.29 25.70 33.19
C ASN A 172 -17.17 24.46 33.33
N SER A 173 -17.60 23.87 32.21
CA SER A 173 -18.37 22.63 32.17
C SER A 173 -18.33 22.08 30.75
N LEU A 174 -17.81 20.86 30.63
CA LEU A 174 -17.78 20.14 29.37
C LEU A 174 -19.18 19.67 28.97
N GLU A 175 -20.00 19.27 29.94
CA GLU A 175 -21.37 18.77 29.77
C GLU A 175 -22.34 19.81 29.20
N THR A 176 -22.05 21.09 29.35
CA THR A 176 -22.86 22.19 28.78
C THR A 176 -22.21 22.85 27.57
N TYR A 177 -20.98 22.43 27.22
CA TYR A 177 -20.28 23.00 26.07
C TYR A 177 -20.92 22.50 24.76
N PRO A 178 -21.12 23.35 23.73
CA PRO A 178 -21.88 22.98 22.52
C PRO A 178 -21.39 21.76 21.72
N VAL A 179 -20.16 21.29 21.96
CA VAL A 179 -19.64 20.05 21.36
C VAL A 179 -20.23 18.81 22.06
N PHE A 180 -20.51 18.89 23.36
CA PHE A 180 -20.87 17.74 24.20
C PHE A 180 -22.18 17.93 24.99
N ASP A 181 -22.98 18.95 24.67
CA ASP A 181 -24.24 19.25 25.37
C ASP A 181 -25.37 18.23 25.14
N GLY A 182 -25.13 17.19 24.31
CA GLY A 182 -26.10 16.14 24.00
C GLY A 182 -27.28 16.59 23.13
N SER A 183 -27.27 17.84 22.66
CA SER A 183 -28.30 18.35 21.74
C SER A 183 -28.20 17.70 20.36
N ASP A 184 -29.20 17.96 19.51
CA ASP A 184 -29.17 17.58 18.09
C ASP A 184 -28.11 18.35 17.26
N THR A 185 -27.35 19.24 17.90
CA THR A 185 -26.21 19.96 17.32
C THR A 185 -24.90 19.72 18.08
N SER A 186 -24.80 18.62 18.82
CA SER A 186 -23.57 18.17 19.48
C SER A 186 -22.89 17.04 18.71
N MET A 187 -21.69 16.65 19.13
CA MET A 187 -21.08 15.37 18.78
C MET A 187 -21.58 14.27 19.72
N SER A 188 -22.87 14.27 20.06
CA SER A 188 -23.47 13.54 21.19
C SER A 188 -22.98 14.02 22.56
N GLY A 189 -23.67 13.60 23.61
CA GLY A 189 -23.42 14.06 24.97
C GLY A 189 -22.55 13.12 25.81
N ASN A 190 -22.82 13.14 27.11
CA ASN A 190 -22.18 12.25 28.07
C ASN A 190 -22.73 10.82 27.99
N GLY A 191 -21.95 9.88 28.52
CA GLY A 191 -22.35 8.50 28.71
C GLY A 191 -23.36 8.31 29.83
N VAL A 192 -23.99 7.13 29.87
CA VAL A 192 -24.77 6.68 31.02
C VAL A 192 -23.90 6.81 32.28
N PRO A 193 -24.37 7.50 33.34
CA PRO A 193 -23.59 7.63 34.57
C PRO A 193 -23.31 6.27 35.20
N ARG A 194 -22.12 6.14 35.81
CA ARG A 194 -21.80 5.05 36.74
C ARG A 194 -22.83 4.91 37.85
N GLY A 195 -23.01 3.69 38.34
CA GLY A 195 -23.98 3.38 39.39
C GLY A 195 -23.60 3.98 40.75
N PRO A 196 -24.55 4.14 41.69
CA PRO A 196 -24.28 4.72 43.01
C PRO A 196 -23.38 3.85 43.91
N ASN A 197 -23.18 2.58 43.56
CA ASN A 197 -22.31 1.64 44.27
C ASN A 197 -21.01 1.35 43.51
N ASP A 198 -20.68 2.19 42.52
CA ASP A 198 -19.46 2.02 41.75
C ASP A 198 -18.23 2.28 42.64
N THR A 199 -17.26 1.36 42.58
CA THR A 199 -15.99 1.42 43.32
C THR A 199 -14.82 1.75 42.41
N ASP A 200 -15.09 2.12 41.15
CA ASP A 200 -14.10 2.56 40.18
C ASP A 200 -13.24 3.69 40.75
N SER A 201 -11.94 3.61 40.48
CA SER A 201 -10.94 4.61 40.86
C SER A 201 -10.35 5.27 39.61
N ASP A 202 -9.44 6.21 39.83
CA ASP A 202 -8.81 7.01 38.77
C ASP A 202 -8.28 6.16 37.61
N ILE A 203 -8.24 6.78 36.43
CA ILE A 203 -7.52 6.21 35.29
C ILE A 203 -6.04 6.34 35.56
N VAL A 204 -5.31 5.24 35.40
CA VAL A 204 -3.86 5.20 35.55
C VAL A 204 -3.24 5.17 34.17
N LEU A 205 -2.44 6.17 33.85
CA LEU A 205 -1.65 6.21 32.62
C LEU A 205 -0.19 5.88 32.95
N SER A 206 0.30 4.80 32.35
CA SER A 206 1.66 4.33 32.53
C SER A 206 2.45 4.45 31.23
N LEU A 207 3.67 4.97 31.32
CA LEU A 207 4.64 4.99 30.23
C LEU A 207 5.97 4.45 30.77
N ALA A 208 6.54 3.46 30.09
CA ALA A 208 7.66 2.68 30.59
C ALA A 208 8.81 3.56 31.12
N GLY A 209 9.23 3.32 32.36
CA GLY A 209 10.33 4.05 33.00
C GLY A 209 9.96 5.35 33.72
N TYR A 210 8.69 5.76 33.70
CA TYR A 210 8.20 6.97 34.37
C TYR A 210 7.16 6.66 35.44
N ALA A 211 6.93 7.62 36.35
CA ALA A 211 5.89 7.53 37.35
C ALA A 211 4.49 7.61 36.71
N ASP A 212 3.55 6.85 37.25
CA ASP A 212 2.16 6.82 36.78
C ASP A 212 1.47 8.19 36.95
N ILE A 213 0.57 8.50 36.01
CA ILE A 213 -0.31 9.67 36.07
C ILE A 213 -1.72 9.21 36.40
N TYR A 214 -2.31 9.78 37.45
CA TYR A 214 -3.67 9.50 37.88
C TYR A 214 -4.62 10.58 37.36
N LEU A 215 -5.64 10.17 36.61
CA LEU A 215 -6.65 11.06 36.05
C LEU A 215 -8.01 10.78 36.71
N PRO A 216 -8.70 11.83 37.21
CA PRO A 216 -10.01 11.65 37.83
C PRO A 216 -11.03 11.12 36.81
N LEU A 217 -12.03 10.42 37.32
CA LEU A 217 -13.19 10.01 36.53
C LEU A 217 -14.16 11.20 36.32
N GLY A 218 -14.95 11.10 35.26
CA GLY A 218 -15.94 12.10 34.88
C GLY A 218 -17.31 11.86 35.51
N THR A 219 -18.34 12.34 34.83
CA THR A 219 -19.75 12.21 35.27
C THR A 219 -20.56 11.16 34.49
N GLY A 220 -19.91 10.41 33.58
CA GLY A 220 -20.51 9.39 32.71
C GLY A 220 -19.99 7.99 33.01
N GLY A 221 -19.58 7.27 31.96
CA GLY A 221 -18.95 5.94 32.02
C GLY A 221 -19.47 4.94 30.98
N GLY A 222 -20.77 4.99 30.68
CA GLY A 222 -21.43 4.10 29.72
C GLY A 222 -21.61 4.67 28.32
N CYS A 223 -22.50 4.05 27.52
CA CYS A 223 -22.86 4.51 26.18
C CYS A 223 -23.40 5.94 26.20
N VAL A 224 -23.10 6.74 25.18
CA VAL A 224 -23.70 8.08 25.02
C VAL A 224 -25.24 8.01 25.08
N THR A 225 -25.86 8.97 25.75
CA THR A 225 -27.31 8.93 26.05
C THR A 225 -28.18 9.70 25.05
N SER A 226 -27.60 10.64 24.32
CA SER A 226 -28.33 11.56 23.44
C SER A 226 -27.46 12.13 22.32
N GLY A 227 -28.10 12.87 21.41
CA GLY A 227 -27.47 13.53 20.27
C GLY A 227 -27.34 12.66 19.02
N PRO A 228 -26.76 13.19 17.95
CA PRO A 228 -26.81 12.58 16.61
C PRO A 228 -26.10 11.22 16.50
N PHE A 229 -25.13 10.94 17.37
CA PHE A 229 -24.30 9.75 17.34
C PHE A 229 -24.71 8.71 18.40
N VAL A 230 -25.93 8.81 18.96
CA VAL A 230 -26.42 7.83 19.96
C VAL A 230 -26.51 6.40 19.42
N ASN A 231 -26.81 6.25 18.12
CA ASN A 231 -26.87 4.95 17.43
C ASN A 231 -25.61 4.66 16.59
N TYR A 232 -24.57 5.49 16.70
CA TYR A 232 -23.30 5.23 16.04
C TYR A 232 -22.62 4.02 16.69
N THR A 233 -22.03 3.16 15.85
CA THR A 233 -21.33 1.95 16.27
C THR A 233 -19.83 2.12 16.04
N VAL A 234 -19.05 2.00 17.11
CA VAL A 234 -17.59 1.87 17.05
C VAL A 234 -17.28 0.42 16.68
N ASN A 235 -16.67 0.19 15.52
CA ASN A 235 -16.47 -1.16 14.96
C ASN A 235 -15.09 -1.78 15.25
N LEU A 236 -14.08 -0.97 15.53
CA LEU A 236 -12.68 -1.38 15.66
C LEU A 236 -12.17 -1.24 17.11
N GLY A 237 -11.02 -1.85 17.39
CA GLY A 237 -10.41 -1.86 18.73
C GLY A 237 -11.16 -2.70 19.76
N PRO A 238 -10.89 -2.51 21.06
CA PRO A 238 -9.85 -1.63 21.62
C PRO A 238 -8.44 -2.16 21.36
N VAL A 239 -7.44 -1.28 21.38
CA VAL A 239 -6.01 -1.61 21.28
C VAL A 239 -5.33 -1.46 22.64
N ALA A 240 -5.51 -0.30 23.27
CA ALA A 240 -4.90 0.06 24.54
C ALA A 240 -5.84 1.01 25.30
N LEU A 241 -7.06 0.53 25.57
CA LEU A 241 -8.10 1.31 26.22
C LEU A 241 -7.87 1.34 27.73
N ALA A 242 -7.50 2.51 28.27
CA ALA A 242 -7.34 2.68 29.72
C ALA A 242 -8.70 2.62 30.45
N LEU A 243 -8.80 1.73 31.43
CA LEU A 243 -10.00 1.52 32.24
C LEU A 243 -9.85 2.13 33.64
N PRO A 244 -10.97 2.47 34.31
CA PRO A 244 -10.97 2.83 35.72
C PRO A 244 -10.27 1.77 36.57
N GLY A 245 -9.46 2.18 37.55
CA GLY A 245 -8.67 1.26 38.37
C GLY A 245 -7.32 0.84 37.79
N GLY A 246 -6.96 1.31 36.58
CA GLY A 246 -5.62 1.17 36.02
C GLY A 246 -5.39 -0.07 35.16
N GLU A 247 -6.43 -0.88 34.91
CA GLU A 247 -6.37 -1.92 33.89
C GLU A 247 -6.42 -1.32 32.47
N SER A 248 -5.95 -2.08 31.48
CA SER A 248 -6.06 -1.72 30.06
C SER A 248 -6.71 -2.85 29.29
N ALA A 249 -7.72 -2.52 28.48
CA ALA A 249 -8.35 -3.47 27.57
C ALA A 249 -7.69 -3.44 26.18
N ALA A 250 -7.40 -4.63 25.66
CA ALA A 250 -6.85 -4.84 24.33
C ALA A 250 -7.55 -6.03 23.67
N ALA A 251 -8.00 -5.88 22.43
CA ALA A 251 -8.48 -6.98 21.62
C ALA A 251 -7.29 -7.81 21.10
N ALA A 252 -7.51 -9.12 20.88
CA ALA A 252 -6.48 -10.00 20.30
C ALA A 252 -6.04 -9.52 18.90
N ASN A 253 -7.00 -9.12 18.08
CA ASN A 253 -6.76 -8.36 16.87
C ASN A 253 -7.68 -7.12 16.87
N PRO A 254 -7.14 -5.90 17.04
CA PRO A 254 -7.95 -4.68 17.08
C PRO A 254 -8.56 -4.28 15.72
N LEU A 255 -8.15 -4.95 14.63
CA LEU A 255 -8.69 -4.73 13.29
C LEU A 255 -9.89 -5.64 12.96
N ASP A 256 -10.22 -6.59 13.85
CA ASP A 256 -11.41 -7.44 13.73
C ASP A 256 -12.70 -6.67 14.03
N TYR A 257 -13.84 -7.24 13.61
CA TYR A 257 -15.15 -6.63 13.82
C TYR A 257 -15.59 -6.76 15.29
N ASN A 258 -15.60 -5.64 16.01
CA ASN A 258 -16.00 -5.54 17.42
C ASN A 258 -17.01 -4.39 17.64
N PRO A 259 -18.25 -4.51 17.12
CA PRO A 259 -19.24 -3.45 17.14
C PRO A 259 -19.76 -3.18 18.56
N ARG A 260 -19.68 -1.92 18.99
CA ARG A 260 -20.18 -1.45 20.30
C ARG A 260 -20.58 0.02 20.25
N CYS A 261 -21.31 0.47 21.27
CA CYS A 261 -21.69 1.87 21.38
C CYS A 261 -20.46 2.76 21.66
N LEU A 262 -20.52 4.02 21.21
CA LEU A 262 -19.64 5.08 21.70
C LEU A 262 -19.91 5.30 23.20
N LYS A 263 -18.87 5.24 24.04
CA LYS A 263 -18.97 5.55 25.47
C LYS A 263 -18.24 6.84 25.78
N ARG A 264 -18.78 7.63 26.72
CA ARG A 264 -18.11 8.83 27.23
C ARG A 264 -18.20 8.94 28.74
N ASP A 265 -17.21 9.61 29.29
CA ASP A 265 -17.11 9.96 30.69
C ASP A 265 -16.54 11.37 30.80
N LEU A 266 -17.38 12.36 30.48
CA LEU A 266 -16.96 13.75 30.35
C LEU A 266 -16.34 14.23 31.66
N THR A 267 -15.09 14.69 31.59
CA THR A 267 -14.26 15.00 32.75
C THR A 267 -13.74 16.44 32.67
N THR A 268 -14.55 17.40 33.12
CA THR A 268 -14.21 18.85 33.09
C THR A 268 -12.89 19.17 33.80
N ALA A 269 -12.54 18.45 34.87
CA ALA A 269 -11.30 18.63 35.62
C ALA A 269 -10.04 18.51 34.73
N LEU A 270 -10.06 17.62 33.72
CA LEU A 270 -8.93 17.43 32.82
C LEU A 270 -8.72 18.61 31.87
N ILE A 271 -9.80 19.26 31.43
CA ILE A 271 -9.69 20.52 30.67
C ILE A 271 -9.15 21.64 31.56
N GLN A 272 -9.64 21.73 32.80
CA GLN A 272 -9.15 22.73 33.76
C GLN A 272 -7.66 22.57 34.07
N GLN A 273 -7.17 21.33 34.13
CA GLN A 273 -5.79 21.04 34.47
C GLN A 273 -4.84 21.19 33.28
N TYR A 274 -5.21 20.68 32.11
CA TYR A 274 -4.25 20.52 31.00
C TYR A 274 -4.55 21.38 29.77
N ALA A 275 -5.77 21.87 29.59
CA ALA A 275 -6.21 22.53 28.35
C ALA A 275 -6.94 23.87 28.58
N ASN A 276 -6.69 24.54 29.71
CA ASN A 276 -7.23 25.86 30.02
C ASN A 276 -6.48 26.99 29.26
N PHE A 277 -6.96 28.23 29.35
CA PHE A 277 -6.35 29.37 28.62
C PHE A 277 -4.86 29.56 28.94
N THR A 278 -4.49 29.44 30.22
CA THR A 278 -3.08 29.60 30.64
C THR A 278 -2.19 28.50 30.08
N SER A 279 -2.71 27.26 29.96
CA SER A 279 -1.99 26.12 29.39
C SER A 279 -1.76 26.30 27.89
N VAL A 280 -2.79 26.71 27.15
CA VAL A 280 -2.69 26.95 25.69
C VAL A 280 -1.74 28.10 25.38
N VAL A 281 -1.82 29.22 26.11
CA VAL A 281 -0.91 30.35 25.89
C VAL A 281 0.52 30.02 26.30
N SER A 282 0.71 29.27 27.40
CA SER A 282 2.04 28.80 27.81
C SER A 282 2.65 27.89 26.75
N LEU A 283 1.87 26.99 26.17
CA LEU A 283 2.31 26.16 25.05
C LEU A 283 2.79 26.99 23.85
N ILE A 284 2.07 28.07 23.50
CA ILE A 284 2.42 28.92 22.35
C ILE A 284 3.66 29.81 22.64
N LEU A 285 3.75 30.41 23.83
CA LEU A 285 4.75 31.44 24.11
C LEU A 285 6.05 30.90 24.72
N ASN A 286 6.00 29.78 25.46
CA ASN A 286 7.16 29.30 26.21
C ASN A 286 7.99 28.25 25.46
N ASN A 287 7.57 27.81 24.27
CA ASN A 287 8.29 26.82 23.47
C ASN A 287 8.93 27.49 22.26
N ALA A 288 10.26 27.56 22.25
CA ALA A 288 11.02 28.30 21.25
C ALA A 288 11.12 27.56 19.92
N ASP A 289 11.27 26.23 19.97
CA ASP A 289 11.41 25.34 18.82
C ASP A 289 10.32 24.26 18.76
N VAL A 290 10.28 23.54 17.65
CA VAL A 290 9.24 22.53 17.37
C VAL A 290 9.38 21.28 18.25
N ALA A 291 10.59 20.97 18.72
CA ALA A 291 10.84 19.79 19.55
C ALA A 291 10.16 19.97 20.92
N ASP A 292 10.42 21.10 21.57
CA ASP A 292 9.80 21.45 22.84
C ASP A 292 8.29 21.66 22.68
N PHE A 293 7.87 22.36 21.62
CA PHE A 293 6.46 22.64 21.36
C PHE A 293 5.63 21.36 21.21
N GLN A 294 6.06 20.43 20.34
CA GLN A 294 5.29 19.20 20.10
C GLN A 294 5.32 18.27 21.32
N LEU A 295 6.41 18.25 22.09
CA LEU A 295 6.53 17.42 23.27
C LEU A 295 5.66 17.97 24.41
N ALA A 296 5.68 19.30 24.64
CA ALA A 296 4.80 19.96 25.61
C ALA A 296 3.32 19.82 25.24
N MET A 297 2.98 19.83 23.95
CA MET A 297 1.62 19.61 23.46
C MET A 297 1.10 18.21 23.79
N GLN A 298 1.96 17.19 23.64
CA GLN A 298 1.62 15.77 23.86
C GLN A 298 1.76 15.33 25.32
N GLY A 299 2.51 16.09 26.12
CA GLY A 299 2.90 15.75 27.49
C GLY A 299 4.35 15.28 27.53
N VAL A 300 5.21 15.95 28.28
CA VAL A 300 6.62 15.55 28.40
C VAL A 300 6.68 14.28 29.26
N PRO A 301 7.21 13.15 28.76
CA PRO A 301 7.33 11.93 29.56
C PRO A 301 8.05 12.19 30.89
N GLY A 302 7.42 11.77 31.99
CA GLY A 302 7.93 11.97 33.35
C GLY A 302 7.61 13.32 34.01
N SER A 303 6.98 14.27 33.30
CA SER A 303 6.61 15.56 33.91
C SER A 303 5.32 15.50 34.74
N GLY A 304 4.59 14.38 34.71
CA GLY A 304 3.26 14.26 35.30
C GLY A 304 2.16 15.03 34.54
N ALA A 305 2.43 15.48 33.31
CA ALA A 305 1.46 16.20 32.48
C ALA A 305 1.25 15.50 31.14
N ILE A 306 0.00 15.54 30.65
CA ILE A 306 -0.41 14.91 29.38
C ILE A 306 -0.63 15.93 28.25
N GLY A 307 -0.25 17.19 28.48
CA GLY A 307 -0.39 18.29 27.53
C GLY A 307 -1.84 18.59 27.11
N VAL A 308 -2.00 19.58 26.22
CA VAL A 308 -3.33 19.95 25.69
C VAL A 308 -3.91 18.85 24.80
N HIS A 309 -3.06 18.04 24.15
CA HIS A 309 -3.47 16.90 23.32
C HIS A 309 -4.09 15.80 24.18
N GLY A 310 -3.36 15.30 25.19
CA GLY A 310 -3.90 14.31 26.12
C GLY A 310 -5.08 14.86 26.93
N GLY A 311 -5.01 16.10 27.40
CA GLY A 311 -6.11 16.75 28.11
C GLY A 311 -7.41 16.78 27.29
N GLY A 312 -7.32 17.08 26.00
CA GLY A 312 -8.47 17.04 25.09
C GLY A 312 -9.05 15.65 24.92
N HIS A 313 -8.24 14.63 24.63
CA HIS A 313 -8.68 13.25 24.46
C HIS A 313 -9.27 12.66 25.76
N TYR A 314 -8.48 12.61 26.84
CA TYR A 314 -8.87 11.94 28.07
C TYR A 314 -10.05 12.63 28.78
N SER A 315 -10.31 13.92 28.52
CA SER A 315 -11.51 14.60 29.02
C SER A 315 -12.83 14.11 28.40
N MET A 316 -12.78 13.50 27.21
CA MET A 316 -13.95 12.83 26.61
C MET A 316 -14.29 11.55 27.41
N GLY A 317 -13.26 10.89 27.94
CA GLY A 317 -13.35 9.64 28.67
C GLY A 317 -13.93 8.50 27.83
N GLY A 318 -14.32 7.41 28.49
CA GLY A 318 -15.00 6.29 27.83
C GLY A 318 -14.18 5.59 26.74
N ASP A 319 -14.87 5.14 25.69
CA ASP A 319 -14.38 4.27 24.62
C ASP A 319 -14.90 4.79 23.27
N PRO A 320 -14.01 5.22 22.35
CA PRO A 320 -12.55 5.06 22.38
C PRO A 320 -11.77 6.28 22.93
N GLY A 321 -12.40 7.23 23.64
CA GLY A 321 -11.75 8.47 24.07
C GLY A 321 -10.49 8.29 24.96
N ARG A 322 -10.34 7.13 25.60
CA ARG A 322 -9.14 6.75 26.40
C ARG A 322 -8.18 5.80 25.70
N ASP A 323 -8.43 5.49 24.42
CA ASP A 323 -7.58 4.62 23.61
C ASP A 323 -6.84 5.46 22.56
N VAL A 324 -5.52 5.57 22.72
CA VAL A 324 -4.67 6.39 21.84
C VAL A 324 -4.85 5.97 20.38
N PHE A 325 -4.98 4.68 20.11
CA PHE A 325 -5.04 4.14 18.75
C PHE A 325 -6.40 4.35 18.11
N VAL A 326 -7.46 4.17 18.88
CA VAL A 326 -8.84 4.12 18.38
C VAL A 326 -9.55 5.47 18.54
N SER A 327 -8.89 6.48 19.11
CA SER A 327 -9.47 7.80 19.40
C SER A 327 -10.25 8.47 18.25
N PRO A 328 -9.93 8.31 16.94
CA PRO A 328 -10.79 8.84 15.87
C PRO A 328 -12.19 8.21 15.80
N GLY A 329 -12.41 7.08 16.48
CA GLY A 329 -13.74 6.51 16.66
C GLY A 329 -14.67 7.40 17.49
N ASP A 330 -14.15 8.37 18.25
CA ASP A 330 -14.98 9.44 18.81
C ASP A 330 -15.14 10.58 17.77
N PRO A 331 -16.37 10.95 17.35
CA PRO A 331 -16.59 12.04 16.40
C PRO A 331 -16.05 13.42 16.81
N ALA A 332 -15.77 13.64 18.10
CA ALA A 332 -15.14 14.85 18.60
C ALA A 332 -13.63 14.93 18.32
N PHE A 333 -12.99 13.82 17.91
CA PHE A 333 -11.58 13.78 17.50
C PHE A 333 -11.24 14.86 16.46
N TRP A 334 -12.08 15.00 15.44
CA TRP A 334 -11.85 15.95 14.34
C TRP A 334 -11.86 17.41 14.81
N LEU A 335 -12.71 17.73 15.79
CA LEU A 335 -12.80 19.05 16.38
C LEU A 335 -11.63 19.32 17.33
N HIS A 336 -11.23 18.30 18.09
CA HIS A 336 -10.03 18.34 18.93
C HIS A 336 -8.78 18.61 18.07
N HIS A 337 -8.56 17.82 17.02
CA HIS A 337 -7.39 18.00 16.14
C HIS A 337 -7.48 19.26 15.27
N GLY A 338 -8.67 19.78 14.99
CA GLY A 338 -8.83 21.13 14.44
C GLY A 338 -8.28 22.23 15.36
N MET A 339 -8.36 22.05 16.68
CA MET A 339 -7.78 22.97 17.66
C MET A 339 -6.28 22.74 17.86
N ILE A 340 -5.81 21.49 17.82
CA ILE A 340 -4.37 21.16 17.77
C ILE A 340 -3.71 21.88 16.60
N ASP A 341 -4.29 21.74 15.41
CA ASP A 341 -3.83 22.37 14.18
C ASP A 341 -3.84 23.90 14.28
N ARG A 342 -4.90 24.49 14.86
CA ARG A 342 -4.97 25.94 15.12
C ARG A 342 -3.84 26.40 16.04
N VAL A 343 -3.59 25.70 17.14
CA VAL A 343 -2.55 26.09 18.11
C VAL A 343 -1.16 26.01 17.48
N TRP A 344 -0.89 24.96 16.69
CA TRP A 344 0.34 24.85 15.92
C TRP A 344 0.47 25.96 14.87
N TRP A 345 -0.59 26.24 14.11
CA TRP A 345 -0.62 27.33 13.13
C TRP A 345 -0.35 28.69 13.78
N ILE A 346 -0.93 28.99 14.95
CA ILE A 346 -0.62 30.24 15.68
C ILE A 346 0.87 30.29 16.01
N TRP A 347 1.43 29.22 16.60
CA TRP A 347 2.83 29.15 16.98
C TRP A 347 3.78 29.33 15.78
N GLN A 348 3.46 28.73 14.63
CA GLN A 348 4.23 28.89 13.39
C GLN A 348 4.26 30.35 12.93
N ASN A 349 3.10 31.02 12.94
CA ASN A 349 2.99 32.40 12.44
C ASN A 349 3.70 33.45 13.30
N LEU A 350 4.07 33.14 14.55
CA LEU A 350 4.86 34.05 15.38
C LEU A 350 6.29 34.26 14.85
N ASP A 351 6.83 33.28 14.11
CA ASP A 351 8.13 33.37 13.44
C ASP A 351 8.19 32.39 12.25
N LEU A 352 7.50 32.74 11.15
CA LEU A 352 7.45 31.88 9.96
C LEU A 352 8.83 31.54 9.40
N ALA A 353 9.81 32.44 9.53
CA ALA A 353 11.14 32.24 8.98
C ALA A 353 11.83 31.02 9.60
N GLN A 354 11.67 30.82 10.91
CA GLN A 354 12.26 29.69 11.62
C GLN A 354 11.28 28.51 11.77
N ARG A 355 9.97 28.77 11.85
CA ARG A 355 8.98 27.78 12.32
C ARG A 355 8.14 27.13 11.22
N GLN A 356 8.05 27.74 10.03
CA GLN A 356 7.20 27.22 8.95
C GLN A 356 7.57 25.78 8.56
N ASN A 357 8.87 25.51 8.48
CA ASN A 357 9.43 24.22 8.03
C ASN A 357 10.20 23.49 9.16
N ALA A 358 10.05 23.92 10.41
CA ALA A 358 10.73 23.30 11.53
C ALA A 358 10.19 21.88 11.75
N ILE A 359 11.08 20.90 11.80
CA ILE A 359 10.79 19.49 12.09
C ILE A 359 11.85 18.99 13.09
N SER A 360 11.42 18.20 14.08
CA SER A 360 12.31 17.52 15.01
C SER A 360 11.71 16.19 15.44
N GLY A 361 12.54 15.18 15.71
CA GLY A 361 12.13 13.82 16.04
C GLY A 361 12.33 12.83 14.89
N THR A 362 11.94 11.59 15.15
CA THR A 362 12.14 10.44 14.25
C THR A 362 10.80 9.87 13.80
N GLY A 363 10.81 8.77 13.03
CA GLY A 363 9.61 8.11 12.51
C GLY A 363 8.97 7.08 13.45
N THR A 364 9.45 6.94 14.68
CA THR A 364 8.97 5.94 15.64
C THR A 364 8.66 6.57 16.99
N PHE A 365 7.63 6.09 17.66
CA PHE A 365 7.12 6.59 18.93
C PHE A 365 8.25 6.71 19.98
N LEU A 366 8.51 7.93 20.46
CA LEU A 366 9.63 8.22 21.38
C LEU A 366 11.00 7.70 20.89
N ASN A 367 11.16 7.56 19.58
CA ASN A 367 12.31 6.94 18.93
C ASN A 367 12.58 5.50 19.38
N TYR A 368 11.52 4.71 19.61
CA TYR A 368 11.60 3.31 19.99
C TYR A 368 10.82 2.40 19.02
N PRO A 369 11.50 1.48 18.29
CA PRO A 369 12.96 1.39 18.15
C PRO A 369 13.54 2.64 17.47
N PRO A 370 14.85 2.93 17.59
CA PRO A 370 15.46 4.08 16.93
C PRO A 370 15.22 4.08 15.42
N SER A 371 14.86 5.24 14.85
CA SER A 371 14.66 5.42 13.41
C SER A 371 15.30 6.72 12.91
N ALA A 372 15.31 6.91 11.58
CA ALA A 372 15.86 8.11 10.98
C ALA A 372 15.08 9.37 11.39
N ASN A 373 15.78 10.51 11.47
CA ASN A 373 15.15 11.80 11.69
C ASN A 373 14.15 12.11 10.57
N THR A 374 12.99 12.66 10.95
CA THR A 374 12.02 13.17 10.00
C THR A 374 12.60 14.38 9.28
N THR A 375 12.42 14.45 7.96
CA THR A 375 12.85 15.57 7.12
C THR A 375 11.68 16.13 6.31
N LEU A 376 11.88 17.26 5.63
CA LEU A 376 10.88 17.77 4.68
C LEU A 376 10.60 16.77 3.56
N ASP A 377 11.59 15.97 3.17
CA ASP A 377 11.41 14.95 2.13
C ASP A 377 10.61 13.75 2.67
N THR A 378 10.70 13.47 3.97
CA THR A 378 9.78 12.53 4.65
C THR A 378 8.33 12.99 4.54
N LEU A 379 8.05 14.29 4.45
CA LEU A 379 6.68 14.82 4.30
C LEU A 379 6.28 15.05 2.83
N LYS A 380 7.21 15.44 1.95
CA LYS A 380 6.96 15.64 0.52
C LYS A 380 6.77 14.31 -0.23
N ASN A 381 7.46 13.27 0.21
CA ASN A 381 7.33 11.92 -0.33
C ASN A 381 6.25 11.12 0.41
N ASN A 382 5.35 11.78 1.16
CA ASN A 382 4.26 11.12 1.87
C ASN A 382 2.91 11.80 1.60
N PRO A 383 2.31 11.42 0.47
CA PRO A 383 0.94 10.91 0.50
C PRO A 383 1.02 9.48 -0.03
N GLU A 384 1.18 8.50 0.86
CA GLU A 384 1.28 7.09 0.49
C GLU A 384 2.31 6.77 -0.61
N VAL A 385 3.57 6.56 -0.23
CA VAL A 385 4.22 5.40 -0.83
C VAL A 385 3.99 4.29 0.18
N MET A 386 2.95 3.48 -0.05
CA MET A 386 3.07 2.07 0.29
C MET A 386 4.43 1.67 -0.28
N LYS A 387 5.47 1.55 0.56
CA LYS A 387 6.79 1.11 0.11
C LYS A 387 6.50 -0.11 -0.75
N MET A 388 6.91 -0.10 -2.02
CA MET A 388 6.69 -1.30 -2.82
C MET A 388 7.37 -2.44 -2.10
N TYR A 389 6.78 -3.60 -2.14
CA TYR A 389 7.30 -4.78 -1.46
C TYR A 389 7.06 -6.00 -2.30
N ILE A 390 7.80 -7.06 -2.03
CA ILE A 390 7.51 -8.37 -2.61
C ILE A 390 6.23 -8.88 -1.96
N SER A 391 5.11 -8.86 -2.68
CA SER A 391 3.83 -9.34 -2.14
C SER A 391 3.70 -10.85 -2.25
N GLU A 392 4.26 -11.46 -3.30
CA GLU A 392 4.26 -12.91 -3.50
C GLU A 392 5.50 -13.39 -4.26
N LEU A 393 5.99 -14.59 -3.90
CA LEU A 393 7.08 -15.29 -4.58
C LEU A 393 6.61 -16.64 -5.11
N TYR A 394 7.09 -17.00 -6.31
CA TYR A 394 6.71 -18.24 -6.97
C TYR A 394 7.89 -18.90 -7.68
N VAL A 395 7.92 -20.23 -7.60
CA VAL A 395 8.84 -21.09 -8.33
C VAL A 395 8.07 -22.14 -9.13
N TYR A 396 8.59 -22.55 -10.27
CA TYR A 396 7.99 -23.51 -11.20
C TYR A 396 8.94 -24.69 -11.43
N PRO A 397 9.09 -25.64 -10.49
CA PRO A 397 10.09 -26.70 -10.57
C PRO A 397 9.99 -27.54 -11.85
N ILE A 398 8.75 -27.81 -12.30
CA ILE A 398 8.45 -28.44 -13.58
C ILE A 398 7.83 -27.40 -14.52
N LYS A 399 8.48 -27.16 -15.65
CA LYS A 399 8.05 -26.15 -16.62
C LYS A 399 6.60 -26.44 -17.07
N SER A 400 5.83 -25.37 -17.23
CA SER A 400 4.43 -25.37 -17.68
C SER A 400 3.39 -25.91 -16.67
N LEU A 401 3.79 -26.56 -15.57
CA LEU A 401 2.85 -26.88 -14.48
C LEU A 401 2.54 -25.63 -13.63
N GLN A 402 1.58 -25.74 -12.70
CA GLN A 402 1.29 -24.67 -11.73
C GLN A 402 2.46 -24.47 -10.74
N PRO A 403 2.63 -23.27 -10.16
CA PRO A 403 3.77 -22.97 -9.29
C PRO A 403 3.64 -23.55 -7.88
N THR A 404 4.76 -23.53 -7.16
CA THR A 404 4.81 -23.50 -5.70
C THR A 404 4.92 -22.05 -5.23
N LYS A 405 4.05 -21.62 -4.31
CA LYS A 405 4.16 -20.32 -3.65
C LYS A 405 5.21 -20.40 -2.53
N LEU A 406 6.10 -19.42 -2.45
CA LEU A 406 7.21 -19.38 -1.50
C LEU A 406 7.06 -18.20 -0.53
N GLN A 407 7.58 -18.36 0.69
CA GLN A 407 7.79 -17.25 1.63
C GLN A 407 9.19 -16.64 1.48
N GLU A 408 10.19 -17.46 1.15
CA GLU A 408 11.55 -17.05 0.82
C GLU A 408 12.05 -17.77 -0.44
N ALA A 409 12.93 -17.13 -1.19
CA ALA A 409 13.56 -17.69 -2.37
C ALA A 409 15.03 -17.30 -2.42
N THR A 410 15.90 -18.25 -2.76
CA THR A 410 17.29 -17.93 -3.12
C THR A 410 17.33 -17.49 -4.58
N VAL A 411 17.74 -16.25 -4.81
CA VAL A 411 17.93 -15.66 -6.13
C VAL A 411 19.38 -15.80 -6.58
N THR A 412 19.57 -16.08 -7.86
CA THR A 412 20.88 -16.23 -8.51
C THR A 412 20.83 -15.55 -9.87
N ARG A 413 21.98 -15.27 -10.50
CA ARG A 413 21.97 -14.73 -11.88
C ARG A 413 21.18 -15.56 -12.90
N HIS A 414 20.92 -16.84 -12.61
CA HIS A 414 20.20 -17.77 -13.48
C HIS A 414 18.70 -17.92 -13.16
N GLY A 415 18.19 -17.17 -12.18
CA GLY A 415 16.81 -17.27 -11.70
C GLY A 415 16.73 -17.71 -10.24
N ILE A 416 15.49 -17.95 -9.78
CA ILE A 416 15.24 -18.56 -8.47
C ILE A 416 15.78 -20.00 -8.49
N LEU A 417 16.45 -20.39 -7.40
CA LEU A 417 16.95 -21.74 -7.22
C LEU A 417 15.82 -22.78 -7.42
N TYR A 418 16.11 -23.82 -8.20
CA TYR A 418 15.15 -24.88 -8.58
C TYR A 418 14.02 -24.47 -9.54
N ASP A 419 14.02 -23.26 -10.09
CA ASP A 419 13.04 -22.89 -11.12
C ASP A 419 13.29 -23.66 -12.43
N ARG A 420 12.25 -24.33 -12.93
CA ARG A 420 12.19 -25.01 -14.23
C ARG A 420 13.32 -26.02 -14.48
N CYS A 421 13.64 -26.83 -13.46
CA CYS A 421 14.63 -27.90 -13.54
C CYS A 421 14.13 -29.16 -14.27
N PHE A 422 12.83 -29.23 -14.57
CA PHE A 422 12.20 -30.35 -15.26
C PHE A 422 11.28 -29.88 -16.39
N MET A 423 11.07 -30.75 -17.37
CA MET A 423 10.09 -30.56 -18.44
C MET A 423 9.39 -31.88 -18.80
N LEU A 424 8.13 -31.77 -19.23
CA LEU A 424 7.37 -32.86 -19.84
C LEU A 424 7.45 -32.81 -21.37
N LEU A 425 7.65 -33.96 -21.99
CA LEU A 425 7.68 -34.15 -23.43
C LEU A 425 6.61 -35.16 -23.83
N LYS A 426 5.80 -34.86 -24.84
CA LYS A 426 4.88 -35.82 -25.44
C LYS A 426 5.63 -36.68 -26.45
N VAL A 427 5.39 -37.99 -26.41
CA VAL A 427 5.87 -38.92 -27.45
C VAL A 427 4.89 -38.89 -28.62
N GLU A 428 5.36 -38.51 -29.81
CA GLU A 428 4.57 -38.51 -31.04
C GLU A 428 5.01 -39.70 -31.92
N THR A 429 4.08 -40.63 -32.15
CA THR A 429 4.24 -41.74 -33.09
C THR A 429 3.80 -41.29 -34.48
N ALA A 430 4.63 -41.50 -35.49
CA ALA A 430 4.30 -41.20 -36.88
C ALA A 430 3.19 -42.13 -37.39
N THR A 431 1.93 -41.74 -37.21
CA THR A 431 0.79 -42.36 -37.89
C THR A 431 -0.30 -41.34 -38.19
N GLY A 432 -0.38 -40.89 -39.45
CA GLY A 432 -1.65 -40.61 -40.12
C GLY A 432 -2.01 -39.15 -40.45
N ASN A 433 -1.83 -38.82 -41.73
CA ASN A 433 -2.56 -37.85 -42.57
C ASN A 433 -2.39 -36.34 -42.32
N ASP A 434 -1.53 -35.72 -43.12
CA ASP A 434 -1.88 -34.58 -44.00
C ASP A 434 -0.74 -34.39 -45.02
N ASP A 435 -0.84 -35.05 -46.18
CA ASP A 435 -0.37 -34.54 -47.48
C ASP A 435 -0.63 -35.57 -48.59
N HIS A 436 -1.64 -35.30 -49.41
CA HIS A 436 -1.83 -35.93 -50.72
C HIS A 436 -0.80 -35.35 -51.71
N ASN A 437 0.45 -35.83 -51.68
CA ASN A 437 1.30 -36.04 -52.87
C ASN A 437 2.76 -36.33 -52.47
N SER A 438 3.12 -37.60 -52.44
CA SER A 438 4.34 -38.14 -53.07
C SER A 438 4.52 -39.58 -52.59
N GLY A 439 4.27 -40.52 -53.49
CA GLY A 439 4.48 -41.94 -53.20
C GLY A 439 5.97 -42.25 -53.14
N ILE A 440 6.55 -42.24 -51.93
CA ILE A 440 7.79 -42.94 -51.59
C ILE A 440 7.64 -43.46 -50.15
N GLU A 441 7.56 -44.78 -49.98
CA GLU A 441 7.66 -45.44 -48.67
C GLU A 441 9.11 -45.37 -48.18
N THR A 442 9.37 -44.65 -47.09
CA THR A 442 10.65 -44.72 -46.36
C THR A 442 10.43 -45.07 -44.90
N GLU A 443 11.19 -46.08 -44.45
CA GLU A 443 11.65 -46.43 -43.10
C GLU A 443 10.81 -46.00 -41.89
N ARG A 444 10.41 -46.99 -41.08
CA ARG A 444 9.78 -46.85 -39.75
C ARG A 444 10.47 -45.76 -38.92
N THR A 445 9.90 -44.57 -38.95
CA THR A 445 10.37 -43.37 -38.26
C THR A 445 10.32 -43.56 -36.74
N LYS A 446 11.47 -43.34 -36.08
CA LYS A 446 11.58 -43.32 -34.61
C LYS A 446 10.56 -42.33 -34.02
N PRO A 447 9.97 -42.62 -32.85
CA PRO A 447 9.08 -41.69 -32.15
C PRO A 447 9.80 -40.36 -31.90
N THR A 448 9.10 -39.25 -32.10
CA THR A 448 9.62 -37.90 -31.87
C THR A 448 9.13 -37.36 -30.53
N LEU A 449 9.91 -36.47 -29.91
CA LEU A 449 9.58 -35.86 -28.62
C LEU A 449 9.20 -34.41 -28.82
N ARG A 450 8.01 -34.03 -28.35
CA ARG A 450 7.50 -32.66 -28.43
C ARG A 450 7.39 -32.03 -27.06
N ASN A 451 7.98 -30.84 -26.90
CA ASN A 451 7.86 -30.04 -25.68
C ASN A 451 6.39 -29.75 -25.32
N MET A 452 6.03 -30.00 -24.07
CA MET A 452 4.69 -29.68 -23.57
C MET A 452 4.65 -28.28 -22.96
N HIS A 453 3.74 -27.45 -23.48
CA HIS A 453 3.46 -26.10 -23.01
C HIS A 453 1.96 -25.90 -22.86
N VAL A 454 1.54 -25.14 -21.84
CA VAL A 454 0.13 -24.87 -21.51
C VAL A 454 -0.73 -24.45 -22.73
N PRO A 455 -0.29 -23.58 -23.66
CA PRO A 455 -1.08 -23.23 -24.84
C PRO A 455 -1.46 -24.41 -25.75
N HIS A 456 -0.65 -25.47 -25.77
CA HIS A 456 -0.86 -26.65 -26.61
C HIS A 456 -1.43 -27.83 -25.82
N PHE A 457 -1.21 -27.84 -24.50
CA PHE A 457 -1.62 -28.88 -23.57
C PHE A 457 -2.19 -28.21 -22.32
N PRO A 458 -3.41 -27.65 -22.38
CA PRO A 458 -4.00 -26.93 -21.26
C PRO A 458 -4.17 -27.82 -20.02
N GLN A 459 -4.28 -29.14 -20.18
CA GLN A 459 -4.36 -30.13 -19.09
C GLN A 459 -3.16 -30.07 -18.13
N MET A 460 -2.04 -29.49 -18.56
CA MET A 460 -0.89 -29.23 -17.68
C MET A 460 -1.26 -28.34 -16.48
N SER A 461 -2.31 -27.53 -16.57
CA SER A 461 -2.79 -26.72 -15.44
C SER A 461 -3.49 -27.55 -14.36
N LEU A 462 -3.75 -28.85 -14.56
CA LEU A 462 -4.36 -29.72 -13.54
C LEU A 462 -3.34 -30.28 -12.53
N PHE A 463 -2.07 -29.91 -12.69
CA PHE A 463 -0.97 -30.36 -11.84
C PHE A 463 -0.40 -29.18 -11.06
N PHE A 464 -0.39 -29.29 -9.73
CA PHE A 464 0.29 -28.37 -8.84
C PHE A 464 1.49 -29.02 -8.18
N THR A 465 2.47 -28.19 -7.82
CA THR A 465 3.73 -28.65 -7.25
C THR A 465 3.94 -28.04 -5.87
N ASP A 466 4.45 -28.83 -4.94
CA ASP A 466 4.99 -28.36 -3.67
C ASP A 466 6.47 -28.75 -3.58
N LEU A 467 7.29 -27.84 -3.06
CA LEU A 467 8.70 -28.11 -2.75
C LEU A 467 8.84 -28.49 -1.29
N VAL A 468 9.57 -29.58 -1.04
CA VAL A 468 10.01 -29.96 0.30
C VAL A 468 11.52 -29.80 0.34
N LEU A 469 11.96 -28.81 1.09
CA LEU A 469 13.36 -28.51 1.37
C LEU A 469 13.61 -28.84 2.85
N PRO A 470 14.65 -29.62 3.20
CA PRO A 470 15.02 -29.89 4.58
C PRO A 470 15.46 -28.60 5.29
N ASP A 471 15.24 -28.53 6.60
CA ASP A 471 15.95 -27.58 7.46
C ASP A 471 17.44 -27.96 7.51
N ASP A 472 18.33 -26.98 7.74
CA ASP A 472 19.80 -27.15 7.66
C ASP A 472 20.37 -28.28 8.55
N ASP A 473 19.60 -28.78 9.52
CA ASP A 473 19.97 -29.85 10.45
C ASP A 473 19.37 -31.25 10.13
N GLU A 474 18.57 -31.40 9.06
CA GLU A 474 17.93 -32.67 8.71
C GLU A 474 18.49 -33.34 7.45
N GLN A 475 18.82 -34.64 7.53
CA GLN A 475 19.23 -35.49 6.39
C GLN A 475 18.04 -35.90 5.48
N GLN A 476 17.03 -35.05 5.32
CA GLN A 476 15.93 -35.33 4.40
C GLN A 476 16.35 -35.06 2.95
N GLU A 477 15.85 -35.85 2.00
CA GLU A 477 16.07 -35.61 0.57
C GLU A 477 15.15 -34.49 0.05
N LYS A 478 15.73 -33.54 -0.69
CA LYS A 478 15.00 -32.47 -1.39
C LYS A 478 14.10 -33.08 -2.47
N LYS A 479 12.81 -32.73 -2.47
CA LYS A 479 11.82 -33.35 -3.37
C LYS A 479 10.73 -32.39 -3.80
N ILE A 480 10.15 -32.69 -4.95
CA ILE A 480 8.93 -32.08 -5.49
C ILE A 480 7.79 -33.07 -5.25
N ILE A 481 6.71 -32.60 -4.65
CA ILE A 481 5.42 -33.31 -4.63
C ILE A 481 4.59 -32.77 -5.78
N VAL A 482 4.37 -33.59 -6.81
CA VAL A 482 3.48 -33.27 -7.91
C VAL A 482 2.12 -33.86 -7.60
N THR A 483 1.08 -33.03 -7.59
CA THR A 483 -0.29 -33.49 -7.33
C THR A 483 -1.15 -33.23 -8.56
N TYR A 484 -1.80 -34.28 -9.04
CA TYR A 484 -2.78 -34.24 -10.12
C TYR A 484 -4.21 -34.23 -9.55
N GLN A 485 -5.05 -33.36 -10.10
CA GLN A 485 -6.47 -33.27 -9.79
C GLN A 485 -7.30 -33.60 -11.03
N GLU A 486 -8.20 -34.59 -10.92
CA GLU A 486 -9.03 -34.99 -12.04
C GLU A 486 -10.22 -34.02 -12.24
N PRO A 487 -10.39 -33.44 -13.45
CA PRO A 487 -11.43 -32.46 -13.70
C PRO A 487 -12.85 -33.07 -13.68
N PRO A 488 -13.90 -32.30 -13.30
CA PRO A 488 -13.80 -30.98 -12.67
C PRO A 488 -13.13 -31.11 -11.29
N VAL A 489 -12.22 -30.17 -11.01
CA VAL A 489 -11.51 -30.08 -9.73
C VAL A 489 -12.51 -29.95 -8.58
N SER A 490 -12.37 -30.76 -7.53
CA SER A 490 -13.20 -30.70 -6.33
C SER A 490 -12.41 -31.20 -5.13
N GLU A 491 -12.60 -30.59 -3.96
CA GLU A 491 -11.96 -31.01 -2.70
C GLU A 491 -12.32 -32.44 -2.29
N ASN A 492 -13.48 -32.94 -2.74
CA ASN A 492 -13.99 -34.27 -2.39
C ASN A 492 -13.47 -35.39 -3.30
N LYS A 493 -12.69 -35.07 -4.35
CA LYS A 493 -12.11 -36.07 -5.24
C LYS A 493 -10.72 -36.52 -4.76
N PRO A 494 -10.40 -37.83 -4.86
CA PRO A 494 -9.08 -38.33 -4.51
C PRO A 494 -8.01 -37.68 -5.39
N ARG A 495 -6.96 -37.14 -4.76
CA ARG A 495 -5.81 -36.54 -5.43
C ARG A 495 -4.73 -37.60 -5.64
N ARG A 496 -4.11 -37.62 -6.82
CA ARG A 496 -2.96 -38.48 -7.10
C ARG A 496 -1.68 -37.70 -6.89
N THR A 497 -0.72 -38.27 -6.18
CA THR A 497 0.57 -37.63 -5.93
C THR A 497 1.73 -38.43 -6.51
N LEU A 498 2.79 -37.73 -6.89
CA LEU A 498 4.06 -38.28 -7.35
C LEU A 498 5.20 -37.50 -6.69
N VAL A 499 6.10 -38.22 -6.03
CA VAL A 499 7.33 -37.64 -5.46
C VAL A 499 8.45 -37.74 -6.50
N VAL A 500 9.00 -36.58 -6.88
CA VAL A 500 10.13 -36.45 -7.80
C VAL A 500 11.32 -35.89 -7.01
N PRO A 501 12.51 -36.53 -7.04
CA PRO A 501 13.71 -35.95 -6.42
C PRO A 501 14.04 -34.62 -7.09
N LEU A 502 14.36 -33.59 -6.30
CA LEU A 502 14.69 -32.27 -6.83
C LEU A 502 16.05 -32.27 -7.55
N GLU A 503 16.97 -33.09 -7.04
CA GLU A 503 18.34 -33.30 -7.52
C GLU A 503 18.54 -34.82 -7.75
N PRO A 504 18.01 -35.39 -8.85
CA PRO A 504 18.19 -36.80 -9.17
C PRO A 504 19.64 -37.15 -9.51
N ASP A 505 20.05 -38.36 -9.17
CA ASP A 505 21.25 -38.97 -9.76
C ASP A 505 21.00 -39.20 -11.27
N VAL A 506 21.86 -38.60 -12.09
CA VAL A 506 21.76 -38.65 -13.56
C VAL A 506 22.63 -39.74 -14.17
N ASP A 507 23.44 -40.43 -13.37
CA ASP A 507 24.33 -41.46 -13.87
C ASP A 507 23.51 -42.63 -14.45
N GLY A 508 23.81 -42.96 -15.70
CA GLY A 508 23.10 -44.01 -16.44
C GLY A 508 21.73 -43.62 -17.03
N LEU A 509 21.26 -42.38 -16.83
CA LEU A 509 20.03 -41.91 -17.48
C LEU A 509 20.26 -41.56 -18.97
N GLU A 510 19.25 -41.82 -19.81
CA GLU A 510 19.28 -41.49 -21.23
C GLU A 510 19.31 -39.96 -21.42
N LYS A 511 20.26 -39.48 -22.22
CA LYS A 511 20.38 -38.06 -22.58
C LYS A 511 19.67 -37.77 -23.89
N ILE A 512 18.81 -36.74 -23.89
CA ILE A 512 18.05 -36.30 -25.06
C ILE A 512 18.26 -34.80 -25.33
N PRO A 513 18.32 -34.36 -26.60
CA PRO A 513 18.31 -32.95 -26.92
C PRO A 513 16.91 -32.35 -26.73
N VAL A 514 16.83 -31.21 -26.07
CA VAL A 514 15.61 -30.42 -25.87
C VAL A 514 15.88 -29.00 -26.37
N THR A 515 15.07 -28.51 -27.31
CA THR A 515 15.23 -27.16 -27.87
C THR A 515 14.10 -26.25 -27.44
N MET A 516 14.42 -25.04 -27.00
CA MET A 516 13.44 -24.07 -26.51
C MET A 516 13.70 -22.70 -27.16
N HIS A 517 12.72 -22.19 -27.91
CA HIS A 517 12.85 -20.99 -28.78
C HIS A 517 14.17 -20.96 -29.57
N GLN A 518 14.48 -22.03 -30.29
CA GLN A 518 15.72 -22.19 -31.10
C GLN A 518 17.03 -22.28 -30.29
N SER A 519 16.97 -22.35 -28.96
CA SER A 519 18.15 -22.54 -28.09
C SER A 519 18.17 -23.99 -27.56
N PRO A 520 19.11 -24.84 -28.01
CA PRO A 520 19.19 -26.25 -27.63
C PRO A 520 19.88 -26.44 -26.27
N MET A 521 19.47 -27.49 -25.56
CA MET A 521 20.14 -28.00 -24.36
C MET A 521 19.93 -29.51 -24.21
N MET A 522 20.61 -30.13 -23.24
CA MET A 522 20.46 -31.56 -22.93
C MET A 522 19.57 -31.78 -21.72
N GLY A 523 18.73 -32.80 -21.78
CA GLY A 523 17.93 -33.30 -20.66
C GLY A 523 18.13 -34.79 -20.45
N TYR A 524 17.79 -35.27 -19.25
CA TYR A 524 17.92 -36.64 -18.80
C TYR A 524 16.53 -37.26 -18.59
N VAL A 525 16.28 -38.41 -19.20
CA VAL A 525 15.00 -39.12 -19.05
C VAL A 525 14.93 -39.74 -17.67
N MET A 526 13.96 -39.32 -16.85
CA MET A 526 13.84 -39.73 -15.44
C MET A 526 13.43 -41.20 -15.24
N GLY A 527 12.97 -41.86 -16.30
CA GLY A 527 12.67 -43.29 -16.32
C GLY A 527 11.19 -43.64 -16.12
N LYS A 528 10.92 -44.95 -16.23
CA LYS A 528 9.57 -45.52 -16.40
C LYS A 528 8.58 -45.12 -15.30
N LYS A 529 9.02 -45.10 -14.03
CA LYS A 529 8.19 -44.72 -12.87
C LYS A 529 7.48 -43.38 -13.07
N TYR A 530 8.21 -42.37 -13.53
CA TYR A 530 7.68 -41.01 -13.69
C TYR A 530 6.90 -40.88 -15.00
N ASN A 531 7.44 -41.46 -16.08
CA ASN A 531 6.83 -41.43 -17.41
C ASN A 531 5.44 -42.08 -17.41
N ASP A 532 5.31 -43.26 -16.79
CA ASP A 532 4.03 -43.97 -16.71
C ASP A 532 2.99 -43.17 -15.92
N TRP A 533 3.37 -42.57 -14.79
CA TRP A 533 2.45 -41.81 -13.95
C TRP A 533 1.88 -40.60 -14.69
N PHE A 534 2.73 -39.80 -15.36
CA PHE A 534 2.27 -38.69 -16.18
C PHE A 534 1.45 -39.20 -17.37
N SER A 535 1.88 -40.28 -18.01
CA SER A 535 1.16 -40.83 -19.17
C SER A 535 -0.26 -41.27 -18.81
N GLU A 536 -0.43 -41.85 -17.62
CA GLU A 536 -1.73 -42.24 -17.09
C GLU A 536 -2.62 -41.03 -16.79
N CYS A 537 -2.06 -39.97 -16.20
CA CYS A 537 -2.81 -38.74 -15.94
C CYS A 537 -3.21 -38.00 -17.23
N PHE A 538 -2.34 -37.96 -18.24
CA PHE A 538 -2.61 -37.26 -19.51
C PHE A 538 -3.38 -38.09 -20.53
N GLY A 539 -3.39 -39.42 -20.41
CA GLY A 539 -4.00 -40.33 -21.38
C GLY A 539 -3.20 -40.53 -22.67
N PHE A 540 -1.94 -40.07 -22.72
CA PHE A 540 -1.01 -40.28 -23.83
C PHE A 540 0.42 -40.41 -23.31
N GLN A 541 1.35 -40.94 -24.12
CA GLN A 541 2.72 -41.17 -23.68
C GLN A 541 3.46 -39.84 -23.39
N VAL A 542 3.96 -39.72 -22.17
CA VAL A 542 4.69 -38.56 -21.66
C VAL A 542 6.02 -38.99 -21.05
N VAL A 543 7.06 -38.20 -21.30
CA VAL A 543 8.40 -38.36 -20.73
C VAL A 543 8.69 -37.18 -19.81
N LEU A 544 9.02 -37.49 -18.55
CA LEU A 544 9.60 -36.51 -17.63
C LEU A 544 11.11 -36.44 -17.86
N THR A 545 11.58 -35.23 -18.14
CA THR A 545 12.99 -34.95 -18.39
C THR A 545 13.53 -34.03 -17.33
N TYR A 546 14.60 -34.44 -16.65
CA TYR A 546 15.39 -33.57 -15.79
C TYR A 546 16.37 -32.78 -16.63
N THR A 547 16.27 -31.47 -16.57
CA THR A 547 17.22 -30.56 -17.20
C THR A 547 18.21 -30.01 -16.19
N GLY A 548 17.96 -30.16 -14.89
CA GLY A 548 18.75 -29.53 -13.83
C GLY A 548 18.88 -28.03 -14.01
N MET A 549 19.98 -27.47 -13.49
CA MET A 549 20.38 -26.08 -13.76
C MET A 549 21.08 -25.94 -15.12
N ASN A 550 20.98 -26.94 -16.02
CA ASN A 550 21.65 -26.87 -17.32
C ASN A 550 21.15 -25.68 -18.13
N ARG A 551 22.09 -25.17 -18.94
CA ARG A 551 22.24 -23.76 -19.28
C ARG A 551 22.04 -23.57 -20.79
N ARG A 552 21.17 -22.64 -21.23
CA ARG A 552 20.93 -22.30 -22.65
C ARG A 552 21.09 -20.79 -22.94
N ARG A 553 21.54 -20.43 -24.15
CA ARG A 553 21.78 -19.02 -24.54
C ARG A 553 20.48 -18.21 -24.64
N VAL A 554 20.54 -16.95 -24.19
CA VAL A 554 19.55 -15.89 -24.49
C VAL A 554 19.69 -15.48 -25.96
N LEU A 555 18.57 -15.26 -26.67
CA LEU A 555 18.57 -14.75 -28.05
C LEU A 555 17.96 -13.33 -28.10
N GLY A 556 18.31 -12.52 -29.10
CA GLY A 556 17.83 -11.13 -29.24
C GLY A 556 18.58 -10.12 -28.36
N SER A 557 18.09 -8.87 -28.27
CA SER A 557 18.75 -7.78 -27.51
C SER A 557 18.36 -7.70 -26.03
N MET A 558 17.47 -8.60 -25.56
CA MET A 558 17.00 -8.61 -24.16
C MET A 558 18.09 -8.90 -23.12
N ASN A 559 19.25 -9.41 -23.54
CA ASN A 559 20.42 -9.56 -22.69
C ASN A 559 21.06 -8.17 -22.45
N PRO A 560 21.18 -7.70 -21.20
CA PRO A 560 21.74 -6.39 -20.87
C PRO A 560 23.19 -6.20 -21.36
N ASN A 561 23.97 -7.28 -21.51
CA ASN A 561 25.33 -7.22 -22.07
C ASN A 561 25.36 -7.07 -23.60
N ILE A 562 24.32 -7.53 -24.31
CA ILE A 562 24.15 -7.31 -25.76
C ILE A 562 23.65 -5.88 -26.02
N ALA A 563 22.68 -5.40 -25.24
CA ALA A 563 22.18 -4.03 -25.32
C ALA A 563 23.27 -2.96 -25.04
N ARG A 564 24.17 -3.23 -24.07
CA ARG A 564 25.33 -2.35 -23.80
C ARG A 564 26.34 -2.30 -24.95
N GLN A 565 26.49 -3.38 -25.73
CA GLN A 565 27.37 -3.39 -26.90
C GLN A 565 26.76 -2.64 -28.10
N SER A 566 25.44 -2.61 -28.25
CA SER A 566 24.79 -1.77 -29.27
C SER A 566 24.87 -0.28 -28.93
N ASP A 567 24.79 0.11 -27.66
CA ASP A 567 24.89 1.52 -27.23
C ASP A 567 26.30 2.12 -27.41
N GLN A 568 27.36 1.30 -27.42
CA GLN A 568 28.72 1.78 -27.68
C GLN A 568 29.05 1.95 -29.18
N ARG A 569 28.20 1.47 -30.09
CA ARG A 569 28.34 1.69 -31.54
C ARG A 569 27.25 2.64 -32.03
N GLY A 570 27.40 3.91 -31.69
CA GLY A 570 26.49 4.96 -32.15
C GLY A 570 26.39 5.03 -33.67
N GLY A 571 25.15 5.15 -34.19
CA GLY A 571 24.90 5.49 -35.58
C GLY A 571 23.60 4.94 -36.16
N TRP A 572 22.61 5.81 -36.31
CA TRP A 572 21.48 5.68 -37.24
C TRP A 572 21.84 5.04 -38.61
N LEU A 573 21.00 4.09 -39.05
CA LEU A 573 20.98 3.34 -40.32
C LEU A 573 22.03 2.22 -40.51
N SER A 574 21.60 0.95 -40.38
CA SER A 574 21.35 0.03 -41.52
C SER A 574 21.33 -1.48 -41.13
N THR A 575 20.18 -2.10 -41.41
CA THR A 575 19.95 -3.32 -42.21
C THR A 575 20.85 -4.57 -42.07
N LEU A 576 20.19 -5.70 -41.72
CA LEU A 576 20.43 -7.09 -42.14
C LEU A 576 21.82 -7.43 -42.72
N THR A 577 22.68 -8.09 -41.94
CA THR A 577 23.74 -9.04 -42.38
C THR A 577 24.30 -9.69 -41.09
N SER A 578 24.54 -10.99 -40.93
CA SER A 578 24.58 -12.14 -41.84
C SER A 578 24.58 -13.43 -40.99
N TYR A 579 23.63 -14.33 -41.24
CA TYR A 579 23.74 -15.75 -40.90
C TYR A 579 24.71 -16.41 -41.90
N VAL A 580 25.96 -16.66 -41.49
CA VAL A 580 26.84 -17.66 -42.14
C VAL A 580 27.71 -18.30 -41.05
N PRO A 581 27.70 -19.63 -40.88
CA PRO A 581 28.62 -20.32 -39.98
C PRO A 581 29.99 -20.44 -40.66
N LEU A 582 31.00 -19.70 -40.18
CA LEU A 582 32.37 -19.90 -40.62
C LEU A 582 33.05 -20.95 -39.72
N LEU A 583 33.25 -22.14 -40.27
CA LEU A 583 34.10 -23.21 -39.74
C LEU A 583 35.57 -22.74 -39.72
N GLY A 584 36.26 -22.91 -38.58
CA GLY A 584 37.72 -22.99 -38.55
C GLY A 584 38.43 -22.23 -37.41
N ALA A 585 38.83 -23.00 -36.40
CA ALA A 585 40.00 -22.90 -35.52
C ALA A 585 40.49 -21.53 -35.01
N GLY A 586 40.52 -21.39 -33.68
CA GLY A 586 41.42 -20.46 -33.00
C GLY A 586 40.87 -19.97 -31.67
N THR A 587 41.50 -20.42 -30.58
CA THR A 587 41.28 -20.02 -29.19
C THR A 587 41.09 -18.51 -29.00
N THR A 588 39.90 -18.08 -28.57
CA THR A 588 39.66 -16.76 -27.98
C THR A 588 38.60 -16.85 -26.88
N GLN A 589 39.04 -16.65 -25.64
CA GLN A 589 38.32 -16.07 -24.50
C GLN A 589 36.78 -16.20 -24.52
N GLU A 590 36.24 -17.14 -23.72
CA GLU A 590 34.81 -17.23 -23.40
C GLU A 590 34.35 -15.87 -22.83
N ARG A 591 33.71 -15.06 -23.68
CA ARG A 591 33.07 -13.80 -23.27
C ARG A 591 31.75 -14.12 -22.60
N ASP A 592 31.43 -13.36 -21.54
CA ASP A 592 30.22 -13.39 -20.71
C ASP A 592 28.90 -13.36 -21.52
N GLU A 593 28.54 -14.47 -22.15
CA GLU A 593 27.18 -14.69 -22.67
C GLU A 593 26.27 -15.03 -21.49
N GLU A 594 25.19 -14.27 -21.28
CA GLU A 594 24.21 -14.63 -20.25
C GLU A 594 23.46 -15.89 -20.64
N ILE A 595 23.28 -16.76 -19.64
CA ILE A 595 22.74 -18.09 -19.79
C ILE A 595 21.49 -18.25 -18.93
N LEU A 596 20.40 -18.73 -19.54
CA LEU A 596 19.13 -19.08 -18.90
C LEU A 596 19.04 -20.57 -18.57
N THR A 597 18.18 -20.93 -17.64
CA THR A 597 17.65 -22.29 -17.47
C THR A 597 16.49 -22.55 -18.46
N PHE A 598 15.68 -23.58 -18.18
CA PHE A 598 14.22 -23.74 -18.42
C PHE A 598 13.31 -22.56 -18.86
N ALA A 599 13.75 -21.33 -18.61
CA ALA A 599 13.04 -20.07 -18.75
C ALA A 599 12.61 -19.78 -20.19
N ASP A 600 11.58 -18.94 -20.40
CA ASP A 600 11.11 -18.59 -21.75
C ASP A 600 12.04 -17.59 -22.44
N CYS A 601 12.13 -16.37 -21.91
CA CYS A 601 12.98 -15.31 -22.48
C CYS A 601 13.95 -14.68 -21.45
N ALA A 602 13.72 -14.84 -20.14
CA ALA A 602 14.53 -14.23 -19.08
C ALA A 602 14.50 -15.01 -17.75
N SER A 603 15.49 -14.78 -16.89
CA SER A 603 15.68 -15.47 -15.60
C SER A 603 14.56 -15.20 -14.60
N TYR A 604 13.96 -14.01 -14.66
CA TYR A 604 12.89 -13.57 -13.77
C TYR A 604 11.69 -13.05 -14.55
N MET A 605 10.50 -13.29 -14.01
CA MET A 605 9.26 -12.65 -14.44
C MET A 605 8.70 -11.81 -13.29
N VAL A 606 8.69 -10.49 -13.46
CA VAL A 606 8.17 -9.53 -12.47
C VAL A 606 6.80 -9.02 -12.90
N VAL A 607 5.85 -8.96 -11.97
CA VAL A 607 4.52 -8.40 -12.23
C VAL A 607 4.11 -7.43 -11.11
N ASN A 608 3.27 -6.46 -11.47
CA ASN A 608 2.68 -5.50 -10.55
C ASN A 608 1.31 -6.01 -10.07
N GLU A 609 1.12 -6.13 -8.77
CA GLU A 609 -0.15 -6.56 -8.16
C GLU A 609 -1.32 -5.65 -8.57
N LYS A 610 -1.08 -4.33 -8.70
CA LYS A 610 -2.11 -3.35 -9.10
C LYS A 610 -2.56 -3.56 -10.55
N SER A 611 -1.66 -3.99 -11.44
CA SER A 611 -2.01 -4.39 -12.81
C SER A 611 -2.83 -5.68 -12.84
N VAL A 612 -2.55 -6.64 -11.95
CA VAL A 612 -3.38 -7.85 -11.83
C VAL A 612 -4.81 -7.48 -11.41
N LYS A 613 -4.92 -6.59 -10.40
CA LYS A 613 -6.21 -6.06 -9.92
C LYS A 613 -6.95 -5.27 -11.01
N ASP A 614 -6.26 -4.48 -11.82
CA ASP A 614 -6.86 -3.81 -12.99
C ASP A 614 -7.46 -4.83 -13.95
N VAL A 615 -6.73 -5.88 -14.31
CA VAL A 615 -7.26 -6.93 -15.20
C VAL A 615 -8.46 -7.63 -14.59
N ALA A 616 -8.41 -7.97 -13.29
CA ALA A 616 -9.52 -8.58 -12.56
C ALA A 616 -10.78 -7.70 -12.60
N SER A 617 -10.63 -6.38 -12.45
CA SER A 617 -11.75 -5.42 -12.48
C SER A 617 -12.49 -5.34 -13.84
N ARG A 618 -11.91 -5.91 -14.91
CA ARG A 618 -12.51 -5.94 -16.25
C ARG A 618 -13.56 -7.05 -16.42
N PHE A 619 -13.77 -7.86 -15.40
CA PHE A 619 -14.77 -8.93 -15.33
C PHE A 619 -15.90 -8.54 -14.36
N GLN A 620 -17.11 -9.07 -14.55
CA GLN A 620 -18.22 -8.78 -13.63
C GLN A 620 -18.00 -9.48 -12.28
N ALA A 621 -18.62 -8.98 -11.21
CA ALA A 621 -18.51 -9.58 -9.90
C ALA A 621 -19.03 -11.04 -9.92
N GLY A 622 -18.15 -12.00 -9.62
CA GLY A 622 -18.43 -13.45 -9.67
C GLY A 622 -18.06 -14.14 -11.00
N GLU A 623 -17.64 -13.39 -12.01
CA GLU A 623 -17.15 -13.91 -13.29
C GLU A 623 -15.62 -13.91 -13.32
N GLY A 624 -15.00 -15.05 -13.64
CA GLY A 624 -13.57 -15.14 -13.96
C GLY A 624 -12.60 -14.77 -12.84
N ARG A 625 -12.19 -15.75 -12.03
CA ARG A 625 -11.09 -15.55 -11.08
C ARG A 625 -9.77 -15.28 -11.84
N VAL A 626 -9.33 -14.02 -11.87
CA VAL A 626 -8.03 -13.63 -12.42
C VAL A 626 -6.96 -13.88 -11.37
N GLU A 627 -6.38 -15.08 -11.40
CA GLU A 627 -5.28 -15.45 -10.51
C GLU A 627 -3.95 -14.97 -11.07
N VAL A 628 -3.10 -14.40 -10.20
CA VAL A 628 -1.77 -13.89 -10.58
C VAL A 628 -0.88 -14.97 -11.21
N THR A 629 -1.05 -16.23 -10.81
CA THR A 629 -0.33 -17.41 -11.30
C THR A 629 -0.54 -17.67 -12.79
N ARG A 630 -1.66 -17.21 -13.38
CA ARG A 630 -1.89 -17.28 -14.84
C ARG A 630 -0.87 -16.47 -15.63
N PHE A 631 -0.36 -15.39 -15.05
CA PHE A 631 0.71 -14.55 -15.62
C PHE A 631 2.12 -15.13 -15.39
N ARG A 632 2.23 -16.28 -14.71
CA ARG A 632 3.46 -17.01 -14.43
C ARG A 632 4.64 -16.15 -13.88
N PRO A 633 4.43 -15.27 -12.89
CA PRO A 633 5.52 -14.47 -12.32
C PRO A 633 6.43 -15.31 -11.42
N ASN A 634 7.68 -14.88 -11.28
CA ASN A 634 8.54 -15.31 -10.17
C ASN A 634 8.39 -14.35 -8.97
N VAL A 635 8.25 -13.05 -9.24
CA VAL A 635 8.15 -11.98 -8.23
C VAL A 635 6.92 -11.14 -8.52
N VAL A 636 6.05 -10.99 -7.52
CA VAL A 636 4.91 -10.06 -7.54
C VAL A 636 5.26 -8.88 -6.65
N VAL A 637 5.18 -7.66 -7.20
CA VAL A 637 5.45 -6.41 -6.49
C VAL A 637 4.12 -5.77 -6.11
N GLY A 638 3.89 -5.61 -4.81
CA GLY A 638 2.79 -4.84 -4.23
C GLY A 638 3.20 -3.40 -3.92
N GLY A 639 2.25 -2.55 -3.59
CA GLY A 639 2.51 -1.15 -3.17
C GLY A 639 2.74 -0.14 -4.30
N ALA A 640 2.74 -0.56 -5.55
CA ALA A 640 2.87 0.33 -6.71
C ALA A 640 1.74 1.37 -6.78
N GLU A 641 2.07 2.60 -7.18
CA GLU A 641 1.16 3.74 -7.21
C GLU A 641 0.10 3.55 -8.31
N ASN A 642 0.50 3.04 -9.47
CA ASN A 642 -0.36 2.94 -10.64
C ASN A 642 -0.38 1.53 -11.22
N ALA A 643 -1.52 1.12 -11.80
CA ALA A 643 -1.51 -0.04 -12.69
C ALA A 643 -0.68 0.29 -13.94
N TRP A 644 -0.01 -0.72 -14.48
CA TRP A 644 0.78 -0.66 -15.72
C TRP A 644 2.08 0.15 -15.65
N GLU A 645 2.44 0.72 -14.50
CA GLU A 645 3.69 1.46 -14.37
C GLU A 645 4.93 0.57 -14.54
N GLU A 646 4.78 -0.75 -14.34
CA GLU A 646 5.85 -1.72 -14.53
C GLU A 646 6.38 -1.75 -15.95
N ASP A 647 5.59 -1.33 -16.95
CA ASP A 647 6.02 -1.14 -18.35
C ASP A 647 7.31 -0.30 -18.47
N PHE A 648 7.58 0.55 -17.47
CA PHE A 648 8.66 1.52 -17.46
C PHE A 648 9.73 1.22 -16.39
N TRP A 649 9.53 0.24 -15.51
CA TRP A 649 10.54 -0.09 -14.50
C TRP A 649 11.77 -0.69 -15.18
N SER A 650 12.91 -0.01 -15.17
CA SER A 650 14.16 -0.47 -15.80
C SER A 650 15.08 -1.20 -14.84
N GLU A 651 15.09 -0.80 -13.58
CA GLU A 651 15.87 -1.43 -12.53
C GLU A 651 15.08 -1.36 -11.21
N LEU A 652 15.03 -2.48 -10.49
CA LEU A 652 14.48 -2.59 -9.14
C LEU A 652 15.60 -2.95 -8.16
N SER A 653 15.61 -2.34 -6.99
CA SER A 653 16.44 -2.73 -5.84
C SER A 653 15.57 -3.40 -4.79
N VAL A 654 15.93 -4.61 -4.37
CA VAL A 654 15.27 -5.36 -3.29
C VAL A 654 16.19 -5.36 -2.09
N ALA A 655 15.72 -4.78 -0.97
CA ALA A 655 16.44 -4.77 0.29
C ALA A 655 16.41 -6.18 0.91
N THR A 656 17.56 -6.67 1.37
CA THR A 656 17.69 -7.98 2.05
C THR A 656 18.21 -7.79 3.47
N ASP A 657 17.77 -8.63 4.42
CA ASP A 657 18.17 -8.51 5.84
C ASP A 657 19.61 -8.98 6.14
N ASP A 658 20.25 -9.72 5.23
CA ASP A 658 21.67 -10.05 5.36
C ASP A 658 22.50 -8.79 5.04
N ASP A 659 23.63 -8.58 5.74
CA ASP A 659 24.62 -7.51 5.48
C ASP A 659 25.20 -7.50 4.04
N SER A 660 24.66 -8.32 3.14
CA SER A 660 24.87 -8.31 1.69
C SER A 660 24.17 -7.13 1.02
N GLN A 661 24.81 -6.58 -0.01
CA GLN A 661 24.27 -5.51 -0.86
C GLN A 661 22.87 -5.87 -1.41
N ASP A 662 22.00 -4.87 -1.52
CA ASP A 662 20.68 -4.99 -2.16
C ASP A 662 20.73 -5.78 -3.47
N VAL A 663 19.72 -6.62 -3.69
CA VAL A 663 19.57 -7.36 -4.94
C VAL A 663 19.03 -6.44 -6.03
N GLN A 664 19.83 -6.22 -7.08
CA GLN A 664 19.44 -5.39 -8.21
C GLN A 664 18.92 -6.23 -9.39
N LEU A 665 17.65 -6.04 -9.72
CA LEU A 665 16.96 -6.64 -10.88
C LEU A 665 16.91 -5.66 -12.04
N ILE A 666 17.64 -5.94 -13.12
CA ILE A 666 17.54 -5.24 -14.39
C ILE A 666 16.35 -5.79 -15.17
N LEU A 667 15.40 -4.93 -15.48
CA LEU A 667 14.21 -5.28 -16.26
C LEU A 667 14.42 -4.83 -17.70
N THR A 668 14.54 -5.77 -18.63
CA THR A 668 15.05 -5.49 -19.98
C THR A 668 13.98 -5.52 -21.07
N SER A 669 12.84 -6.16 -20.83
CA SER A 669 11.75 -6.19 -21.80
C SER A 669 10.39 -6.38 -21.16
N ASN A 670 9.37 -5.79 -21.77
CA ASN A 670 7.97 -6.11 -21.50
C ASN A 670 7.66 -7.53 -21.98
N CYS A 671 6.89 -8.27 -21.18
CA CYS A 671 6.53 -9.64 -21.51
C CYS A 671 5.30 -9.65 -22.42
N ILE A 672 5.51 -10.05 -23.67
CA ILE A 672 4.42 -10.40 -24.57
C ILE A 672 3.66 -11.59 -24.01
N ARG A 673 2.33 -11.50 -24.05
CA ARG A 673 1.44 -12.55 -23.59
C ARG A 673 0.86 -13.33 -24.75
N CYS A 674 0.54 -14.59 -24.48
CA CYS A 674 -0.12 -15.50 -25.40
C CYS A 674 -1.46 -15.96 -24.80
N ARG A 675 -2.20 -16.80 -25.54
CA ARG A 675 -3.52 -17.29 -25.09
C ARG A 675 -3.47 -18.21 -23.86
N SER A 676 -2.30 -18.59 -23.33
CA SER A 676 -2.20 -19.35 -22.08
C SER A 676 -2.93 -18.72 -20.90
N LEU A 677 -3.12 -17.39 -20.93
CA LEU A 677 -3.87 -16.66 -19.89
C LEU A 677 -5.35 -17.08 -19.82
N ASP A 678 -5.88 -17.64 -20.91
CA ASP A 678 -7.28 -18.05 -21.03
C ASP A 678 -7.51 -19.50 -20.58
N VAL A 679 -6.47 -20.20 -20.09
CA VAL A 679 -6.63 -21.58 -19.59
C VAL A 679 -7.28 -21.56 -18.22
N ASP A 680 -8.27 -22.44 -18.07
CA ASP A 680 -8.99 -22.68 -16.83
C ASP A 680 -8.32 -23.79 -16.02
N PHE A 681 -7.91 -23.47 -14.80
CA PHE A 681 -7.17 -24.40 -13.95
C PHE A 681 -8.08 -25.46 -13.31
N GLU A 682 -9.40 -25.28 -13.33
CA GLU A 682 -10.36 -26.27 -12.81
C GLU A 682 -10.73 -27.35 -13.84
N THR A 683 -10.68 -27.00 -15.12
CA THR A 683 -11.08 -27.89 -16.23
C THR A 683 -9.89 -28.41 -17.03
N GLY A 684 -8.75 -27.71 -17.02
CA GLY A 684 -7.59 -28.06 -17.85
C GLY A 684 -7.85 -27.82 -19.34
N ASP A 685 -8.76 -26.89 -19.66
CA ASP A 685 -9.13 -26.49 -21.01
C ASP A 685 -9.15 -24.95 -21.10
N PHE A 686 -9.27 -24.40 -22.31
CA PHE A 686 -9.46 -22.96 -22.49
C PHE A 686 -10.87 -22.54 -22.07
N HIS A 687 -10.97 -21.37 -21.44
CA HIS A 687 -12.24 -20.70 -21.20
C HIS A 687 -13.00 -20.52 -22.53
N LYS A 688 -14.25 -21.00 -22.55
CA LYS A 688 -15.12 -20.99 -23.75
C LYS A 688 -15.99 -19.72 -23.81
N THR A 689 -16.11 -19.02 -22.71
CA THR A 689 -16.97 -17.85 -22.50
C THR A 689 -16.14 -16.62 -22.11
N ASP A 690 -16.66 -15.42 -22.35
CA ASP A 690 -15.91 -14.16 -22.19
C ASP A 690 -15.57 -13.80 -20.73
N ASP A 691 -16.20 -14.49 -19.78
CA ASP A 691 -16.03 -14.39 -18.35
C ASP A 691 -14.65 -14.87 -17.87
N GLY A 692 -13.90 -15.66 -18.64
CA GLY A 692 -12.55 -16.11 -18.26
C GLY A 692 -11.43 -15.78 -19.25
N ILE A 693 -11.73 -15.09 -20.36
CA ILE A 693 -10.78 -14.84 -21.47
C ILE A 693 -9.99 -13.54 -21.21
N ILE A 694 -8.91 -13.64 -20.43
CA ILE A 694 -7.99 -12.54 -20.09
C ILE A 694 -7.33 -11.95 -21.35
N TYR A 695 -6.91 -12.80 -22.28
CA TYR A 695 -6.18 -12.38 -23.49
C TYR A 695 -6.99 -11.36 -24.30
N LYS A 696 -8.30 -11.57 -24.42
CA LYS A 696 -9.20 -10.64 -25.11
C LYS A 696 -9.36 -9.32 -24.35
N LYS A 697 -9.43 -9.34 -23.01
CA LYS A 697 -9.50 -8.11 -22.20
C LYS A 697 -8.23 -7.27 -22.34
N LEU A 698 -7.05 -7.89 -22.37
CA LEU A 698 -5.78 -7.20 -22.55
C LEU A 698 -5.61 -6.65 -23.97
N ASN A 699 -6.08 -7.34 -25.01
CA ASN A 699 -5.93 -6.88 -26.40
C ASN A 699 -6.62 -5.54 -26.71
N LYS A 700 -7.55 -5.11 -25.86
CA LYS A 700 -8.27 -3.84 -26.04
C LYS A 700 -7.33 -2.62 -25.96
N ASP A 701 -6.31 -2.69 -25.11
CA ASP A 701 -5.50 -1.54 -24.72
C ASP A 701 -4.02 -1.87 -24.44
N ARG A 702 -3.64 -3.15 -24.37
CA ARG A 702 -2.28 -3.59 -23.98
C ARG A 702 -1.39 -4.03 -25.14
N ARG A 703 -1.79 -3.79 -26.39
CA ARG A 703 -0.92 -3.93 -27.59
C ARG A 703 -0.05 -2.69 -27.76
N VAL A 704 0.84 -2.48 -26.79
CA VAL A 704 1.61 -1.23 -26.62
C VAL A 704 3.10 -1.37 -26.97
N ASP A 705 3.56 -2.57 -27.31
CA ASP A 705 4.93 -2.84 -27.72
C ASP A 705 5.08 -2.63 -29.24
N LYS A 706 6.05 -1.80 -29.64
CA LYS A 706 6.29 -1.47 -31.06
C LYS A 706 6.81 -2.68 -31.86
N GLY A 707 7.46 -3.64 -31.22
CA GLY A 707 7.98 -4.87 -31.84
C GLY A 707 6.94 -5.98 -31.93
N ALA A 708 5.89 -5.92 -31.11
CA ALA A 708 4.83 -6.94 -31.07
C ALA A 708 3.42 -6.33 -31.10
N ILE A 709 3.14 -5.57 -32.14
CA ILE A 709 1.92 -4.77 -32.31
C ILE A 709 0.60 -5.57 -32.26
N TYR A 710 0.64 -6.90 -32.46
CA TYR A 710 -0.54 -7.76 -32.47
C TYR A 710 -0.79 -8.52 -31.18
N LYS A 711 0.13 -8.45 -30.20
CA LYS A 711 0.04 -9.22 -28.97
C LYS A 711 0.06 -8.28 -27.76
N PRO A 712 -0.75 -8.54 -26.72
CA PRO A 712 -0.76 -7.71 -25.53
C PRO A 712 0.49 -7.97 -24.68
N VAL A 713 0.90 -6.98 -23.87
CA VAL A 713 1.98 -7.12 -22.89
C VAL A 713 1.47 -7.06 -21.45
N PHE A 714 2.11 -7.82 -20.56
CA PHE A 714 1.84 -7.78 -19.12
C PHE A 714 3.07 -8.25 -18.32
N GLY A 715 3.58 -7.43 -17.42
CA GLY A 715 4.78 -7.72 -16.62
C GLY A 715 6.10 -7.55 -17.37
N ARG A 716 7.20 -7.74 -16.64
CA ARG A 716 8.58 -7.45 -17.08
C ARG A 716 9.48 -8.67 -16.97
N TYR A 717 10.30 -8.89 -17.98
CA TYR A 717 11.41 -9.81 -17.96
C TYR A 717 12.60 -9.19 -17.24
N GLY A 718 13.19 -9.94 -16.30
CA GLY A 718 14.26 -9.47 -15.43
C GLY A 718 15.48 -10.39 -15.38
N PHE A 719 16.63 -9.78 -15.06
CA PHE A 719 17.94 -10.39 -14.87
C PHE A 719 18.60 -9.76 -13.64
N LEU A 720 19.41 -10.50 -12.88
CA LEU A 720 20.22 -9.87 -11.83
C LEU A 720 21.39 -9.11 -12.46
N LYS A 721 21.70 -7.94 -11.91
CA LYS A 721 22.81 -7.10 -12.36
C LYS A 721 24.16 -7.72 -12.05
N ASP A 722 24.30 -8.30 -10.86
CA ASP A 722 25.53 -8.86 -10.33
C ASP A 722 25.37 -10.37 -10.10
N ASP A 723 26.49 -11.11 -10.07
CA ASP A 723 26.52 -12.54 -9.75
C ASP A 723 26.39 -12.77 -8.24
N VAL A 724 25.24 -12.37 -7.70
CA VAL A 724 24.91 -12.49 -6.28
C VAL A 724 24.04 -13.73 -6.06
N VAL A 725 24.31 -14.43 -4.95
CA VAL A 725 23.43 -15.43 -4.37
C VAL A 725 22.87 -14.82 -3.11
N ALA A 726 21.58 -14.51 -3.10
CA ALA A 726 20.92 -13.82 -2.00
C ALA A 726 19.57 -14.47 -1.71
N LYS A 727 19.07 -14.29 -0.48
CA LYS A 727 17.69 -14.66 -0.13
C LYS A 727 16.80 -13.44 -0.23
N VAL A 728 15.67 -13.58 -0.90
CA VAL A 728 14.58 -12.59 -0.91
C VAL A 728 13.34 -13.21 -0.29
N ARG A 729 12.54 -12.41 0.41
CA ARG A 729 11.37 -12.83 1.17
C ARG A 729 10.14 -12.01 0.79
N VAL A 730 8.97 -12.60 1.01
CA VAL A 730 7.71 -11.85 0.98
C VAL A 730 7.76 -10.80 2.08
N GLY A 731 7.44 -9.55 1.74
CA GLY A 731 7.55 -8.39 2.61
C GLY A 731 8.81 -7.54 2.39
N ASP A 732 9.83 -8.06 1.71
CA ASP A 732 11.05 -7.29 1.42
C ASP A 732 10.73 -6.02 0.63
N ALA A 733 11.35 -4.91 1.05
CA ALA A 733 11.14 -3.62 0.42
C ALA A 733 11.75 -3.60 -0.98
N VAL A 734 10.98 -3.07 -1.93
CA VAL A 734 11.34 -2.89 -3.34
C VAL A 734 11.35 -1.40 -3.64
N THR A 735 12.40 -0.94 -4.32
CA THR A 735 12.49 0.42 -4.84
C THR A 735 12.76 0.41 -6.34
N ILE A 736 12.19 1.36 -7.07
CA ILE A 736 12.51 1.53 -8.49
C ILE A 736 13.77 2.39 -8.57
N SER A 737 14.93 1.76 -8.75
CA SER A 737 16.21 2.46 -8.88
C SER A 737 16.39 3.12 -10.25
N LYS A 738 15.66 2.66 -11.28
CA LYS A 738 15.64 3.29 -12.61
C LYS A 738 14.31 3.11 -13.34
N LYS A 739 13.80 4.19 -13.97
CA LYS A 739 12.65 4.17 -14.90
C LYS A 739 13.11 4.47 -16.34
N ALA A 740 12.42 3.90 -17.32
CA ALA A 740 12.57 4.22 -18.75
C ALA A 740 11.58 5.32 -19.16
N GLU A 741 11.97 6.16 -20.12
CA GLU A 741 11.08 7.17 -20.70
C GLU A 741 10.10 6.58 -21.72
N GLU A 742 10.52 5.52 -22.42
CA GLU A 742 9.70 4.78 -23.38
C GLU A 742 9.61 3.29 -23.01
N ARG A 743 8.57 2.63 -23.51
CA ARG A 743 8.45 1.17 -23.45
C ARG A 743 9.56 0.52 -24.27
N THR A 744 10.02 -0.64 -23.81
CA THR A 744 10.94 -1.50 -24.56
C THR A 744 10.31 -1.97 -25.87
N VAL A 745 11.16 -2.33 -26.83
CA VAL A 745 10.74 -2.92 -28.11
C VAL A 745 11.15 -4.39 -28.11
N PHE A 746 10.19 -5.29 -28.20
CA PHE A 746 10.47 -6.72 -28.22
C PHE A 746 11.08 -7.16 -29.56
N ASP A 747 12.17 -7.92 -29.54
CA ASP A 747 12.93 -8.28 -30.74
C ASP A 747 13.41 -9.75 -30.79
N TRP A 748 12.80 -10.66 -30.02
CA TRP A 748 13.22 -12.07 -30.01
C TRP A 748 12.96 -12.75 -31.37
N PRO A 749 13.96 -13.41 -31.99
CA PRO A 749 13.78 -14.07 -33.27
C PRO A 749 12.77 -15.22 -33.21
N GLY A 750 11.71 -15.14 -34.03
CA GLY A 750 10.75 -16.23 -34.23
C GLY A 750 9.60 -16.32 -33.21
N LEU A 751 9.33 -15.26 -32.44
CA LEU A 751 8.24 -15.18 -31.46
C LEU A 751 7.23 -14.05 -31.71
#